data_AF-A0A3S9Q5E0-F1
#
_entry.id   AF-A0A3S9Q5E0-F1
#
_cell.length_a   1.000
_cell.length_b   1.000
_cell.length_c   1.000
_cell.angle_alpha   90.00
_cell.angle_beta   90.00
_cell.angle_gamma   90.00
#
_symmetry.space_group_name_H-M   'P 1'
#
loop_
_entity.id
_entity.type
_entity.pdbx_description
1 polymer ?
#
loop_
_entity_poly.entity_id
_entity_poly.type
_entity_poly.pdbx_seq_one_letter_code
_entity_poly.pdbx_strand_id
1 'polypeptide(L)'
;MNTAVIDFLIASYRVTINSSLQIALVILAVIGLVITCLLVLRRFKAQITAISTTTNTSTTVSSNKAQPWSSKKKSHCTLLLLGNVIVFMSALLFVLPVEEKVVTSSFDILLTQGFKSSDESVDFNILAMDKIKIEQALNSAQRIWLLAELAEAKRTTKTKPLSLNSPLYQWLLERYPDKVYVLNSVSQLRDFWQQQTHRQANKHRQPYFIPSSLQVYGDGLTQTQWQALSTVKVVNADKDEQESAQASKQGYVSTHSKSQDNQVAPYAVKFSFFASKAIMGLSHLHWSRQVILGQPLTVSGQLQQADEDTRQFQLSLIHNNNVLDTMVITGKEVFSLTATSKIAGLFNYQLLLRELPTNLSPQELQYQGSVSSTKAVANKSLLDTASVMEISENIAFSVVMGNQPRVLIKQSAPSFETRRLKQWLSQAGSSVHVISQISKNKWAQQKVNIGHSAEENSEQSSEQDSEKSSEKSNQLSETLLTNYDVLIIDSRMLLALNEQEVTALYNAVNRGLGLLINADATLLKIDNSHFTTLHKLLSLFELGPANDSLQQVIAQWPGKPAVAADQVITPQAAVISINDKSDATLFLTSAELVAYSTADSTVKLPAKSAGSVNIESLVQSMLGQTLVAKKSLGAGSVVISALNQTYPWALQANTEFYSHYWQYILSKTSRSDSETRWLLPMPSLLTQVNHYQDICLLSPLATVHVKQILLTPYPLEQNKQCGRFLARQAGWFEFKAMNEKQILLAKQARYFYDEKDFLAWQQANKHLVSKRWSVGALALGLTEHNDGMVEHNVQANAMKRYQAINKSYLWLLMFITLSLLWLERKLA
;
A
#
# COMPACT_ATOMS: atom_id res chain seq x y z
N MET A 1 -53.05 12.60 38.15
CA MET A 1 -53.86 12.94 36.96
C MET A 1 -52.94 12.88 35.76
N ASN A 2 -53.15 11.92 34.86
CA ASN A 2 -52.31 11.69 33.69
C ASN A 2 -52.35 12.92 32.77
N THR A 3 -51.22 13.61 32.60
CA THR A 3 -51.08 14.59 31.51
C THR A 3 -51.05 13.83 30.21
N ALA A 4 -52.18 13.83 29.49
CA ALA A 4 -52.24 13.28 28.14
C ALA A 4 -51.26 14.07 27.26
N VAL A 5 -50.18 13.42 26.82
CA VAL A 5 -49.31 13.96 25.77
C VAL A 5 -50.11 13.87 24.49
N ILE A 6 -50.48 15.03 23.94
CA ILE A 6 -51.19 15.10 22.66
C ILE A 6 -50.13 15.36 21.60
N ASP A 7 -49.84 14.32 20.82
CA ASP A 7 -48.96 14.40 19.65
C ASP A 7 -49.81 14.58 18.39
N PHE A 8 -49.62 15.69 17.70
CA PHE A 8 -50.24 15.91 16.38
C PHE A 8 -49.18 15.67 15.29
N LEU A 9 -49.40 14.64 14.48
CA LEU A 9 -48.54 14.28 13.36
C LEU A 9 -49.20 14.76 12.05
N ILE A 10 -48.56 15.67 11.35
CA ILE A 10 -49.01 16.16 10.05
C ILE A 10 -47.86 15.94 9.06
N ALA A 11 -47.97 14.89 8.23
CA ALA A 11 -46.97 14.50 7.24
C ALA A 11 -45.54 14.38 7.80
N SER A 12 -44.67 15.36 7.55
CA SER A 12 -43.26 15.40 7.97
C SER A 12 -43.05 16.13 9.30
N TYR A 13 -44.11 16.61 9.97
CA TYR A 13 -44.01 17.48 11.14
C TYR A 13 -44.69 16.87 12.37
N ARG A 14 -44.09 17.11 13.54
CA ARG A 14 -44.62 16.73 14.85
C ARG A 14 -44.77 17.96 15.72
N VAL A 15 -45.95 18.13 16.30
CA VAL A 15 -46.21 19.13 17.34
C VAL A 15 -46.47 18.37 18.64
N THR A 16 -45.67 18.64 19.66
CA THR A 16 -45.82 18.02 20.98
C THR A 16 -46.42 19.02 21.96
N ILE A 17 -47.42 18.58 22.71
CA ILE A 17 -47.97 19.35 23.83
C ILE A 17 -47.78 18.51 25.08
N ASN A 18 -46.73 18.82 25.85
CA ASN A 18 -46.30 18.03 26.99
C ASN A 18 -46.38 18.80 28.33
N SER A 19 -46.67 20.10 28.29
CA SER A 19 -46.77 20.95 29.49
C SER A 19 -48.17 21.53 29.68
N SER A 20 -48.64 21.57 30.93
CA SER A 20 -49.90 22.23 31.30
C SER A 20 -49.93 23.71 30.92
N LEU A 21 -48.75 24.35 30.91
CA LEU A 21 -48.58 25.74 30.48
C LEU A 21 -48.80 25.92 28.97
N GLN A 22 -48.40 24.94 28.15
CA GLN A 22 -48.66 24.96 26.69
C GLN A 22 -50.16 24.81 26.39
N ILE A 23 -50.86 23.93 27.12
CA ILE A 23 -52.32 23.76 26.99
C ILE A 23 -53.04 25.04 27.41
N ALA A 24 -52.65 25.66 28.53
CA ALA A 24 -53.23 26.92 28.99
C ALA A 24 -53.02 28.06 27.98
N LEU A 25 -51.83 28.15 27.37
CA LEU A 25 -51.54 29.12 26.32
C LEU A 25 -52.39 28.88 25.06
N VAL A 26 -52.57 27.64 24.62
CA VAL A 26 -53.44 27.31 23.48
C VAL A 26 -54.89 27.72 23.77
N ILE A 27 -55.40 27.43 24.98
CA ILE A 27 -56.77 27.80 25.38
C ILE A 27 -56.94 29.32 25.43
N LEU A 28 -56.01 30.04 26.08
CA LEU A 28 -56.04 31.50 26.19
C LEU A 28 -55.99 32.14 24.80
N ALA A 29 -55.16 31.59 23.92
CA ALA A 29 -55.05 32.02 22.56
C ALA A 29 -56.42 31.84 21.83
N VAL A 30 -57.04 30.66 21.88
CA VAL A 30 -58.34 30.41 21.23
C VAL A 30 -59.43 31.34 21.76
N ILE A 31 -59.48 31.60 23.07
CA ILE A 31 -60.42 32.56 23.68
C ILE A 31 -60.17 33.97 23.12
N GLY A 32 -58.90 34.39 23.01
CA GLY A 32 -58.52 35.68 22.42
C GLY A 32 -58.94 35.82 20.96
N LEU A 33 -58.79 34.78 20.15
CA LEU A 33 -59.25 34.75 18.75
C LEU A 33 -60.78 34.86 18.66
N VAL A 34 -61.52 34.15 19.52
CA VAL A 34 -62.99 34.20 19.53
C VAL A 34 -63.47 35.60 19.93
N ILE A 35 -62.91 36.19 20.97
CA ILE A 35 -63.26 37.55 21.43
C ILE A 35 -62.98 38.58 20.34
N THR A 36 -61.79 38.55 19.73
CA THR A 36 -61.42 39.50 18.67
C THR A 36 -62.29 39.35 17.43
N CYS A 37 -62.60 38.12 17.02
CA CYS A 37 -63.52 37.81 15.93
C CYS A 37 -64.95 38.34 16.22
N LEU A 38 -65.46 38.13 17.44
CA LEU A 38 -66.76 38.64 17.88
C LEU A 38 -66.81 40.18 17.92
N LEU A 39 -65.73 40.84 18.33
CA LEU A 39 -65.64 42.31 18.32
C LEU A 39 -65.65 42.88 16.90
N VAL A 40 -64.95 42.24 15.96
CA VAL A 40 -64.99 42.61 14.54
C VAL A 40 -66.41 42.46 13.99
N LEU A 41 -67.06 41.31 14.23
CA LEU A 41 -68.44 41.07 13.80
C LEU A 41 -69.44 42.05 14.45
N ARG A 42 -69.28 42.35 15.75
CA ARG A 42 -70.13 43.31 16.48
C ARG A 42 -69.95 44.74 15.95
N ARG A 43 -68.73 45.16 15.63
CA ARG A 43 -68.44 46.48 15.05
C ARG A 43 -69.12 46.67 13.70
N PHE A 44 -69.09 45.66 12.84
CA PHE A 44 -69.78 45.71 11.55
C PHE A 44 -71.30 45.61 11.67
N LYS A 45 -71.83 44.87 12.67
CA LYS A 45 -73.27 44.81 12.95
C LYS A 45 -73.81 46.14 13.51
N ALA A 46 -73.04 46.83 14.36
CA ALA A 46 -73.39 48.14 14.91
C ALA A 46 -73.43 49.26 13.85
N GLN A 47 -72.56 49.21 12.83
CA GLN A 47 -72.62 50.13 11.68
C GLN A 47 -73.91 50.00 10.85
N ILE A 48 -74.61 48.86 10.91
CA ILE A 48 -75.91 48.66 10.23
C ILE A 48 -77.05 49.25 11.07
N THR A 49 -76.98 49.15 12.40
CA THR A 49 -78.00 49.71 13.31
C THR A 49 -77.92 51.24 13.43
N ALA A 50 -76.72 51.83 13.27
CA ALA A 50 -76.53 53.28 13.27
C ALA A 50 -77.11 54.00 12.03
N ILE A 51 -77.40 53.28 10.94
CA ILE A 51 -78.00 53.86 9.72
C ILE A 51 -79.54 53.93 9.81
N SER A 52 -80.16 53.29 10.80
CA SER A 52 -81.63 53.25 10.96
C SER A 52 -82.19 54.21 12.03
N THR A 53 -81.36 55.08 12.62
CA THR A 53 -81.76 55.97 13.74
C THR A 53 -81.61 57.48 13.48
N THR A 54 -81.50 57.90 12.21
CA THR A 54 -81.80 59.28 11.80
C THR A 54 -83.20 59.35 11.20
N THR A 55 -84.18 59.43 12.11
CA THR A 55 -85.54 59.96 11.95
C THR A 55 -85.49 61.40 11.39
N ASN A 56 -86.50 62.04 10.78
CA ASN A 56 -87.85 61.76 10.29
C ASN A 56 -88.37 63.14 9.78
N THR A 57 -89.07 63.21 8.64
CA THR A 57 -90.35 63.96 8.53
C THR A 57 -91.16 63.48 7.33
N SER A 58 -92.35 62.98 7.65
CA SER A 58 -93.59 62.84 6.86
C SER A 58 -93.69 61.87 5.66
N THR A 59 -94.49 60.83 5.95
CA THR A 59 -95.57 60.20 5.16
C THR A 59 -95.32 58.96 4.28
N THR A 60 -96.09 57.93 4.67
CA THR A 60 -96.68 56.77 3.94
C THR A 60 -95.82 55.54 3.60
N VAL A 61 -96.03 54.51 4.44
CA VAL A 61 -96.17 53.05 4.16
C VAL A 61 -95.48 52.46 2.93
N SER A 62 -94.45 51.63 3.14
CA SER A 62 -94.38 50.26 2.60
C SER A 62 -93.20 49.45 3.16
N SER A 63 -93.39 48.14 3.07
CA SER A 63 -92.65 46.96 3.55
C SER A 63 -91.11 46.96 3.63
N ASN A 64 -90.65 46.21 4.65
CA ASN A 64 -89.34 45.59 4.81
C ASN A 64 -88.67 45.11 3.50
N LYS A 65 -87.39 45.47 3.32
CA LYS A 65 -86.33 44.55 2.87
C LYS A 65 -85.03 44.94 3.57
N ALA A 66 -84.44 44.01 4.33
CA ALA A 66 -83.09 44.16 4.86
C ALA A 66 -82.12 44.34 3.67
N GLN A 67 -81.40 45.46 3.61
CA GLN A 67 -80.38 45.67 2.59
C GLN A 67 -79.25 44.63 2.75
N PRO A 68 -78.92 43.84 1.70
CA PRO A 68 -77.76 42.97 1.75
C PRO A 68 -76.48 43.81 1.68
N TRP A 69 -75.51 43.44 2.53
CA TRP A 69 -74.16 44.00 2.60
C TRP A 69 -73.54 44.21 1.20
N SER A 70 -72.97 45.38 0.92
CA SER A 70 -72.28 45.63 -0.36
C SER A 70 -71.02 44.74 -0.49
N SER A 71 -70.71 44.31 -1.71
CA SER A 71 -69.60 43.37 -1.99
C SER A 71 -68.25 43.84 -1.41
N LYS A 72 -67.96 45.15 -1.45
CA LYS A 72 -66.76 45.75 -0.85
C LYS A 72 -66.72 45.59 0.68
N LYS A 73 -67.84 45.75 1.39
CA LYS A 73 -67.89 45.61 2.85
C LYS A 73 -67.81 44.15 3.30
N LYS A 74 -68.35 43.21 2.50
CA LYS A 74 -68.16 41.77 2.75
C LYS A 74 -66.69 41.39 2.61
N SER A 75 -66.05 41.80 1.52
CA SER A 75 -64.63 41.55 1.26
C SER A 75 -63.73 42.12 2.37
N HIS A 76 -64.04 43.34 2.81
CA HIS A 76 -63.31 44.01 3.89
C HIS A 76 -63.45 43.28 5.24
N CYS A 77 -64.67 42.89 5.63
CA CYS A 77 -64.89 42.11 6.84
C CYS A 77 -64.21 40.74 6.76
N THR A 78 -64.24 40.07 5.61
CA THR A 78 -63.55 38.78 5.43
C THR A 78 -62.03 38.92 5.48
N LEU A 79 -61.47 40.00 4.94
CA LEU A 79 -60.04 40.27 4.97
C LEU A 79 -59.53 40.52 6.40
N LEU A 80 -60.26 41.31 7.20
CA LEU A 80 -59.94 41.56 8.61
C LEU A 80 -60.02 40.29 9.46
N LEU A 81 -61.02 39.44 9.22
CA LEU A 81 -61.15 38.15 9.89
C LEU A 81 -60.02 37.20 9.50
N LEU A 82 -59.69 37.10 8.21
CA LEU A 82 -58.61 36.26 7.71
C LEU A 82 -57.25 36.72 8.26
N GLY A 83 -56.99 38.04 8.25
CA GLY A 83 -55.77 38.62 8.79
C GLY A 83 -55.58 38.33 10.28
N ASN A 84 -56.64 38.47 11.08
CA ASN A 84 -56.60 38.13 12.50
C ASN A 84 -56.34 36.63 12.74
N VAL A 85 -56.93 35.75 11.94
CA VAL A 85 -56.69 34.30 12.02
C VAL A 85 -55.24 33.96 11.65
N ILE A 86 -54.67 34.60 10.62
CA ILE A 86 -53.29 34.35 10.17
C ILE A 86 -52.27 34.82 11.21
N VAL A 87 -52.42 36.03 11.76
CA VAL A 87 -51.57 36.56 12.84
C VAL A 87 -51.59 35.59 14.02
N PHE A 88 -52.78 35.12 14.38
CA PHE A 88 -52.98 34.25 15.50
C PHE A 88 -52.35 32.86 15.32
N MET A 89 -52.59 32.21 14.18
CA MET A 89 -52.01 30.90 13.87
C MET A 89 -50.49 30.96 13.82
N SER A 90 -49.93 32.06 13.33
CA SER A 90 -48.48 32.29 13.30
C SER A 90 -47.90 32.43 14.71
N ALA A 91 -48.56 33.18 15.59
CA ALA A 91 -48.15 33.31 17.00
C ALA A 91 -48.26 31.98 17.76
N LEU A 92 -49.32 31.19 17.51
CA LEU A 92 -49.52 29.90 18.14
C LEU A 92 -48.44 28.89 17.73
N LEU A 93 -48.14 28.80 16.43
CA LEU A 93 -47.07 27.93 15.90
C LEU A 93 -45.67 28.39 16.33
N PHE A 94 -45.48 29.68 16.59
CA PHE A 94 -44.23 30.21 17.13
C PHE A 94 -43.99 29.74 18.58
N VAL A 95 -45.04 29.70 19.40
CA VAL A 95 -44.95 29.29 20.82
C VAL A 95 -44.86 27.77 20.98
N LEU A 96 -45.51 26.99 20.10
CA LEU A 96 -45.49 25.53 20.16
C LEU A 96 -44.14 24.93 19.69
N PRO A 97 -43.68 23.82 20.27
CA PRO A 97 -42.50 23.09 19.79
C PRO A 97 -42.87 22.30 18.54
N VAL A 98 -42.59 22.88 17.37
CA VAL A 98 -42.78 22.23 16.06
C VAL A 98 -41.45 21.64 15.61
N GLU A 99 -41.44 20.33 15.36
CA GLU A 99 -40.26 19.59 14.93
C GLU A 99 -40.48 19.00 13.53
N GLU A 100 -39.46 19.07 12.67
CA GLU A 100 -39.45 18.50 11.31
C GLU A 100 -38.69 17.17 11.28
N LYS A 101 -39.20 16.22 10.51
CA LYS A 101 -38.63 14.88 10.34
C LYS A 101 -37.40 14.91 9.42
N VAL A 102 -36.20 14.74 10.00
CA VAL A 102 -34.91 14.68 9.29
C VAL A 102 -34.38 13.24 9.25
N VAL A 103 -33.89 12.85 8.07
CA VAL A 103 -33.12 11.62 7.81
C VAL A 103 -31.65 11.95 8.09
N THR A 104 -31.07 11.41 9.17
CA THR A 104 -29.63 11.55 9.44
C THR A 104 -28.94 10.19 9.35
N SER A 105 -27.84 10.11 8.60
CA SER A 105 -26.93 8.97 8.62
C SER A 105 -26.20 8.95 9.97
N SER A 106 -26.27 7.85 10.70
CA SER A 106 -25.51 7.68 11.94
C SER A 106 -24.03 7.46 11.62
N PHE A 107 -23.15 8.23 12.25
CA PHE A 107 -21.71 8.00 12.18
C PHE A 107 -21.06 7.96 13.56
N ASP A 108 -20.04 7.10 13.66
CA ASP A 108 -19.12 7.04 14.79
C ASP A 108 -17.77 7.65 14.39
N ILE A 109 -17.01 8.07 15.39
CA ILE A 109 -15.64 8.57 15.23
C ILE A 109 -14.66 7.58 15.84
N LEU A 110 -13.56 7.28 15.14
CA LEU A 110 -12.39 6.58 15.67
C LEU A 110 -11.20 7.53 15.71
N LEU A 111 -10.71 7.81 16.91
CA LEU A 111 -9.51 8.60 17.16
C LEU A 111 -8.29 7.67 17.21
N THR A 112 -7.31 7.96 16.34
CA THR A 112 -6.02 7.30 16.26
C THR A 112 -4.92 8.20 16.82
N GLN A 113 -3.65 7.74 16.83
CA GLN A 113 -2.50 8.55 17.27
C GLN A 113 -2.39 9.87 16.47
N GLY A 114 -1.63 10.84 16.97
CA GLY A 114 -1.43 12.14 16.29
C GLY A 114 -2.41 13.25 16.70
N PHE A 115 -3.36 12.97 17.60
CA PHE A 115 -4.18 13.98 18.27
C PHE A 115 -3.37 14.55 19.46
N LYS A 116 -2.96 15.82 19.39
CA LYS A 116 -2.13 16.48 20.42
C LYS A 116 -2.83 17.72 20.98
N SER A 117 -2.45 18.15 22.18
CA SER A 117 -2.87 19.45 22.70
C SER A 117 -2.26 20.58 21.86
N SER A 118 -3.02 21.65 21.64
CA SER A 118 -2.46 22.90 21.12
C SER A 118 -1.56 23.51 22.20
N ASP A 119 -0.33 23.91 21.86
CA ASP A 119 0.61 24.53 22.83
C ASP A 119 0.10 25.87 23.42
N GLU A 120 -0.97 26.45 22.87
CA GLU A 120 -1.51 27.75 23.30
C GLU A 120 -2.90 27.67 23.97
N SER A 121 -3.51 26.48 24.09
CA SER A 121 -4.80 26.34 24.78
C SER A 121 -4.98 24.94 25.38
N VAL A 122 -5.71 24.83 26.49
CA VAL A 122 -6.12 23.56 27.15
C VAL A 122 -7.05 22.70 26.25
N ASP A 123 -7.20 23.06 24.97
CA ASP A 123 -8.03 22.37 24.00
C ASP A 123 -7.19 21.41 23.13
N PHE A 124 -7.73 20.20 22.91
CA PHE A 124 -7.14 19.20 22.02
C PHE A 124 -7.64 19.40 20.59
N ASN A 125 -6.72 19.45 19.62
CA ASN A 125 -7.05 19.56 18.20
C ASN A 125 -6.08 18.72 17.36
N ILE A 126 -6.50 18.31 16.16
CA ILE A 126 -5.55 17.84 15.16
C ILE A 126 -4.88 19.08 14.57
N LEU A 127 -3.56 19.16 14.72
CA LEU A 127 -2.75 20.22 14.13
C LEU A 127 -3.07 20.33 12.63
N ALA A 128 -3.40 21.54 12.15
CA ALA A 128 -3.84 21.86 10.78
C ALA A 128 -5.29 21.48 10.38
N MET A 129 -6.17 21.15 11.33
CA MET A 129 -7.62 21.06 11.08
C MET A 129 -8.40 22.17 11.78
N ASP A 130 -9.45 22.64 11.12
CA ASP A 130 -10.36 23.66 11.65
C ASP A 130 -11.03 23.14 12.94
N LYS A 131 -10.71 23.79 14.06
CA LYS A 131 -11.24 23.47 15.40
C LYS A 131 -12.76 23.37 15.39
N ILE A 132 -13.43 24.27 14.67
CA ILE A 132 -14.89 24.33 14.60
C ILE A 132 -15.44 23.06 13.95
N LYS A 133 -14.79 22.57 12.88
CA LYS A 133 -15.21 21.35 12.18
C LYS A 133 -15.03 20.10 13.05
N ILE A 134 -13.93 20.01 13.80
CA ILE A 134 -13.68 18.86 14.68
C ILE A 134 -14.67 18.86 15.85
N GLU A 135 -14.89 20.00 16.51
CA GLU A 135 -15.88 20.10 17.59
C GLU A 135 -17.29 19.77 17.08
N GLN A 136 -17.68 20.24 15.89
CA GLN A 136 -18.94 19.88 15.25
C GLN A 136 -19.05 18.38 14.97
N ALA A 137 -17.98 17.74 14.49
CA ALA A 137 -17.96 16.31 14.24
C ALA A 137 -18.09 15.49 15.54
N LEU A 138 -17.33 15.83 16.59
CA LEU A 138 -17.39 15.17 17.91
C LEU A 138 -18.77 15.36 18.57
N ASN A 139 -19.35 16.56 18.46
CA ASN A 139 -20.71 16.85 18.93
C ASN A 139 -21.78 16.00 18.21
N SER A 140 -21.61 15.79 16.91
CA SER A 140 -22.58 15.10 16.06
C SER A 140 -22.43 13.57 16.08
N ALA A 141 -21.26 13.05 16.44
CA ALA A 141 -21.00 11.62 16.51
C ALA A 141 -21.88 10.92 17.55
N GLN A 142 -22.27 9.68 17.25
CA GLN A 142 -23.00 8.82 18.20
C GLN A 142 -22.07 8.27 19.26
N ARG A 143 -20.90 7.76 18.85
CA ARG A 143 -19.83 7.33 19.74
C ARG A 143 -18.47 7.80 19.25
N ILE A 144 -17.57 7.99 20.21
CA ILE A 144 -16.18 8.35 20.03
C ILE A 144 -15.34 7.19 20.56
N TRP A 145 -14.69 6.47 19.64
CA TRP A 145 -13.79 5.37 19.95
C TRP A 145 -12.36 5.91 20.01
N LEU A 146 -11.67 5.72 21.13
CA LEU A 146 -10.27 6.09 21.31
C LEU A 146 -9.39 4.85 21.22
N LEU A 147 -8.50 4.77 20.24
CA LEU A 147 -7.54 3.67 20.13
C LEU A 147 -6.36 3.94 21.08
N ALA A 148 -6.18 3.08 22.09
CA ALA A 148 -5.14 3.20 23.09
C ALA A 148 -3.74 3.07 22.49
N GLU A 149 -2.81 3.85 23.02
CA GLU A 149 -1.42 3.85 22.62
C GLU A 149 -0.70 2.61 23.19
N LEU A 150 -0.22 1.73 22.31
CA LEU A 150 0.47 0.49 22.72
C LEU A 150 1.73 0.74 23.57
N ALA A 151 2.34 1.92 23.48
CA ALA A 151 3.58 2.27 24.16
C ALA A 151 3.45 2.31 25.70
N GLU A 152 2.24 2.46 26.25
CA GLU A 152 2.06 2.57 27.69
C GLU A 152 1.78 1.21 28.36
N ALA A 153 1.20 0.23 27.65
CA ALA A 153 0.65 -1.02 28.19
C ALA A 153 1.63 -1.95 28.96
N LYS A 154 2.93 -1.65 29.03
CA LYS A 154 3.96 -2.50 29.66
C LYS A 154 4.40 -2.09 31.07
N ARG A 155 3.90 -1.00 31.66
CA ARG A 155 4.16 -0.66 33.06
C ARG A 155 2.94 -0.88 33.94
N THR A 156 2.67 -2.14 34.31
CA THR A 156 2.31 -2.57 35.67
C THR A 156 1.70 -3.97 35.62
N THR A 157 2.42 -4.96 36.17
CA THR A 157 1.81 -6.21 36.61
C THR A 157 0.90 -5.91 37.80
N LYS A 158 -0.41 -6.15 37.60
CA LYS A 158 -1.54 -6.04 38.54
C LYS A 158 -2.26 -4.67 38.54
N THR A 159 -3.56 -4.77 38.26
CA THR A 159 -4.67 -3.79 38.38
C THR A 159 -4.79 -2.65 37.34
N LYS A 160 -5.91 -2.73 36.58
CA LYS A 160 -6.53 -1.80 35.61
C LYS A 160 -5.86 -1.63 34.21
N PRO A 161 -6.63 -1.73 33.11
CA PRO A 161 -6.08 -1.54 31.75
C PRO A 161 -5.66 -0.08 31.53
N LEU A 162 -4.44 0.09 31.01
CA LEU A 162 -3.79 1.37 30.74
C LEU A 162 -4.45 2.11 29.58
N SER A 163 -4.95 3.32 29.88
CA SER A 163 -5.29 4.45 28.98
C SER A 163 -6.08 5.55 29.72
N LEU A 164 -6.56 5.31 30.94
CA LEU A 164 -7.40 6.26 31.68
C LEU A 164 -6.71 7.58 32.08
N ASN A 165 -5.38 7.70 32.00
CA ASN A 165 -4.63 8.89 32.44
C ASN A 165 -4.11 9.78 31.30
N SER A 166 -4.47 9.49 30.04
CA SER A 166 -4.09 10.39 28.93
C SER A 166 -4.81 11.74 29.06
N PRO A 167 -4.11 12.88 28.95
CA PRO A 167 -4.74 14.20 28.94
C PRO A 167 -5.88 14.35 27.92
N LEU A 168 -5.74 13.70 26.76
CA LEU A 168 -6.78 13.65 25.72
C LEU A 168 -8.02 12.90 26.19
N TYR A 169 -7.85 11.78 26.88
CA TYR A 169 -8.97 10.99 27.40
C TYR A 169 -9.74 11.76 28.48
N GLN A 170 -9.03 12.44 29.38
CA GLN A 170 -9.65 13.29 30.40
C GLN A 170 -10.45 14.44 29.77
N TRP A 171 -9.87 15.13 28.79
CA TRP A 171 -10.58 16.19 28.05
C TRP A 171 -11.82 15.67 27.30
N LEU A 172 -11.73 14.48 26.69
CA LEU A 172 -12.88 13.86 26.02
C LEU A 172 -13.99 13.49 27.01
N LEU A 173 -13.65 12.98 28.19
CA LEU A 173 -14.64 12.64 29.22
C LEU A 173 -15.31 13.88 29.82
N GLU A 174 -14.56 14.95 30.06
CA GLU A 174 -15.11 16.21 30.58
C GLU A 174 -16.14 16.82 29.61
N ARG A 175 -15.92 16.70 28.30
CA ARG A 175 -16.76 17.33 27.27
C ARG A 175 -17.82 16.40 26.65
N TYR A 176 -17.59 15.08 26.68
CA TYR A 176 -18.42 14.06 26.02
C TYR A 176 -18.64 12.78 26.88
N PRO A 177 -19.11 12.88 28.13
CA PRO A 177 -19.08 11.78 29.10
C PRO A 177 -19.81 10.50 28.65
N ASP A 178 -20.91 10.62 27.89
CA ASP A 178 -21.74 9.48 27.49
C ASP A 178 -21.36 8.87 26.13
N LYS A 179 -20.33 9.39 25.46
CA LYS A 179 -19.99 9.02 24.07
C LYS A 179 -18.65 8.31 23.92
N VAL A 180 -17.77 8.36 24.91
CA VAL A 180 -16.35 7.98 24.77
C VAL A 180 -16.09 6.54 25.21
N TYR A 181 -15.43 5.76 24.36
CA TYR A 181 -15.06 4.37 24.60
C TYR A 181 -13.59 4.12 24.22
N VAL A 182 -12.86 3.36 25.03
CA VAL A 182 -11.43 3.07 24.76
C VAL A 182 -11.24 1.65 24.23
N LEU A 183 -10.42 1.52 23.19
CA LEU A 183 -10.08 0.29 22.51
C LEU A 183 -8.59 -0.01 22.68
N ASN A 184 -8.24 -1.22 23.12
CA ASN A 184 -6.83 -1.65 23.13
C ASN A 184 -6.36 -2.09 21.74
N SER A 185 -7.30 -2.48 20.87
CA SER A 185 -7.01 -2.83 19.48
C SER A 185 -8.23 -2.62 18.60
N VAL A 186 -7.99 -2.41 17.31
CA VAL A 186 -9.05 -2.31 16.29
C VAL A 186 -9.85 -3.62 16.19
N SER A 187 -9.24 -4.77 16.49
CA SER A 187 -9.95 -6.05 16.56
C SER A 187 -11.04 -6.06 17.63
N GLN A 188 -10.88 -5.34 18.75
CA GLN A 188 -11.93 -5.23 19.76
C GLN A 188 -13.17 -4.51 19.24
N LEU A 189 -12.99 -3.49 18.39
CA LEU A 189 -14.11 -2.79 17.75
C LEU A 189 -14.86 -3.71 16.79
N ARG A 190 -14.13 -4.46 15.96
CA ARG A 190 -14.69 -5.50 15.08
C ARG A 190 -15.50 -6.51 15.90
N ASP A 191 -14.91 -7.06 16.96
CA ASP A 191 -15.55 -8.07 17.80
C ASP A 191 -16.80 -7.51 18.49
N PHE A 192 -16.74 -6.24 18.93
CA PHE A 192 -17.89 -5.54 19.49
C PHE A 192 -19.03 -5.42 18.46
N TRP A 193 -18.74 -5.00 17.24
CA TRP A 193 -19.73 -4.95 16.16
C TRP A 193 -20.32 -6.34 15.85
N GLN A 194 -19.49 -7.38 15.77
CA GLN A 194 -19.95 -8.76 15.55
C GLN A 194 -20.81 -9.32 16.68
N GLN A 195 -20.52 -9.00 17.95
CA GLN A 195 -21.34 -9.47 19.07
C GLN A 195 -22.74 -8.84 19.09
N GLN A 196 -22.87 -7.59 18.63
CA GLN A 196 -24.14 -6.86 18.63
C GLN A 196 -25.08 -7.36 17.53
N THR A 197 -24.56 -7.76 16.36
CA THR A 197 -25.38 -8.41 15.32
C THR A 197 -26.00 -9.73 15.81
N HIS A 198 -25.31 -10.48 16.68
CA HIS A 198 -25.85 -11.71 17.26
C HIS A 198 -26.78 -11.50 18.46
N ARG A 199 -26.66 -10.40 19.22
CA ARG A 199 -27.44 -10.16 20.46
C ARG A 199 -28.77 -9.44 20.27
N GLN A 200 -28.99 -8.76 19.14
CA GLN A 200 -30.29 -8.14 18.84
C GLN A 200 -31.44 -9.16 18.69
N ALA A 201 -31.15 -10.47 18.71
CA ALA A 201 -32.13 -11.54 18.84
C ALA A 201 -32.76 -11.69 20.25
N ASN A 202 -32.22 -11.05 21.30
CA ASN A 202 -32.72 -11.17 22.67
C ASN A 202 -33.21 -9.83 23.26
N LYS A 203 -34.52 -9.78 23.55
CA LYS A 203 -35.37 -8.58 23.75
C LYS A 203 -35.11 -7.65 24.96
N HIS A 204 -34.00 -7.71 25.71
CA HIS A 204 -33.93 -7.04 27.04
C HIS A 204 -32.82 -6.00 27.28
N ARG A 205 -32.17 -5.43 26.25
CA ARG A 205 -31.33 -4.22 26.38
C ARG A 205 -31.46 -3.31 25.15
N GLN A 206 -31.27 -2.00 25.35
CA GLN A 206 -31.23 -0.99 24.28
C GLN A 206 -30.32 -1.46 23.13
N PRO A 207 -30.83 -1.63 21.90
CA PRO A 207 -30.05 -2.15 20.78
C PRO A 207 -29.00 -1.12 20.33
N TYR A 208 -27.72 -1.49 20.37
CA TYR A 208 -26.69 -0.72 19.65
C TYR A 208 -26.71 -1.12 18.18
N PHE A 209 -26.84 -0.15 17.30
CA PHE A 209 -26.80 -0.34 15.85
C PHE A 209 -25.42 0.03 15.33
N ILE A 210 -24.88 -0.81 14.44
CA ILE A 210 -23.62 -0.53 13.76
C ILE A 210 -23.80 0.76 12.92
N PRO A 211 -22.88 1.72 13.00
CA PRO A 211 -23.02 3.00 12.30
C PRO A 211 -22.96 2.81 10.78
N SER A 212 -23.70 3.64 10.05
CA SER A 212 -23.64 3.66 8.58
C SER A 212 -22.29 4.18 8.03
N SER A 213 -21.57 4.94 8.85
CA SER A 213 -20.25 5.48 8.53
C SER A 213 -19.33 5.52 9.76
N LEU A 214 -18.05 5.22 9.57
CA LEU A 214 -16.99 5.42 10.57
C LEU A 214 -15.99 6.44 10.05
N GLN A 215 -15.84 7.54 10.78
CA GLN A 215 -14.83 8.57 10.49
C GLN A 215 -13.58 8.34 11.33
N VAL A 216 -12.44 8.12 10.70
CA VAL A 216 -11.13 7.90 11.33
C VAL A 216 -10.34 9.20 11.31
N TYR A 217 -9.90 9.66 12.49
CA TYR A 217 -9.15 10.89 12.68
C TYR A 217 -7.77 10.61 13.27
N GLY A 218 -6.73 11.29 12.77
CA GLY A 218 -5.34 11.17 13.25
C GLY A 218 -4.40 10.53 12.23
N ASP A 219 -3.41 9.76 12.71
CA ASP A 219 -2.39 9.09 11.90
C ASP A 219 -2.94 7.93 11.06
N GLY A 220 -4.16 7.46 11.35
CA GLY A 220 -4.81 6.36 10.62
C GLY A 220 -4.43 4.98 11.13
N LEU A 221 -4.77 3.95 10.34
CA LEU A 221 -4.60 2.54 10.70
C LEU A 221 -3.65 1.81 9.75
N THR A 222 -3.04 0.74 10.25
CA THR A 222 -2.20 -0.16 9.44
C THR A 222 -3.05 -1.02 8.51
N GLN A 223 -2.42 -1.64 7.51
CA GLN A 223 -3.10 -2.56 6.57
C GLN A 223 -3.83 -3.70 7.31
N THR A 224 -3.20 -4.29 8.32
CA THR A 224 -3.79 -5.40 9.09
C THR A 224 -4.97 -4.95 9.95
N GLN A 225 -4.93 -3.74 10.49
CA GLN A 225 -6.04 -3.14 11.23
C GLN A 225 -7.23 -2.85 10.32
N TRP A 226 -7.01 -2.30 9.11
CA TRP A 226 -8.06 -2.09 8.11
C TRP A 226 -8.70 -3.39 7.64
N GLN A 227 -7.90 -4.41 7.34
CA GLN A 227 -8.40 -5.75 6.99
C GLN A 227 -9.26 -6.35 8.11
N ALA A 228 -8.92 -6.11 9.38
CA ALA A 228 -9.77 -6.56 10.49
C ALA A 228 -11.14 -5.87 10.47
N LEU A 229 -11.22 -4.56 10.22
CA LEU A 229 -12.49 -3.82 10.17
C LEU A 229 -13.36 -4.19 8.97
N SER A 230 -12.77 -4.44 7.80
CA SER A 230 -13.53 -4.70 6.57
C SER A 230 -14.24 -6.05 6.55
N THR A 231 -13.92 -6.97 7.47
CA THR A 231 -14.51 -8.31 7.52
C THR A 231 -15.89 -8.38 8.16
N VAL A 232 -16.40 -7.27 8.74
CA VAL A 232 -17.71 -7.24 9.39
C VAL A 232 -18.83 -7.22 8.35
N LYS A 233 -19.64 -8.29 8.29
CA LYS A 233 -20.88 -8.36 7.51
C LYS A 233 -22.08 -8.06 8.42
N VAL A 234 -22.89 -7.05 8.09
CA VAL A 234 -24.11 -6.70 8.84
C VAL A 234 -25.32 -7.35 8.16
N VAL A 235 -26.10 -8.15 8.91
CA VAL A 235 -27.32 -8.82 8.43
C VAL A 235 -28.54 -8.11 9.05
N ASN A 236 -29.54 -7.75 8.24
CA ASN A 236 -30.79 -7.15 8.71
C ASN A 236 -31.77 -8.23 9.21
N ALA A 237 -32.35 -8.02 10.39
CA ALA A 237 -33.38 -8.90 10.99
C ALA A 237 -34.78 -8.25 11.06
N ASP A 238 -35.03 -7.18 10.30
CA ASP A 238 -36.36 -6.54 10.25
C ASP A 238 -37.19 -7.11 9.09
N LYS A 239 -37.77 -8.30 9.28
CA LYS A 239 -38.90 -8.77 8.46
C LYS A 239 -39.82 -9.84 9.08
N ASP A 240 -39.65 -10.21 10.35
CA ASP A 240 -40.46 -11.28 10.96
C ASP A 240 -41.71 -10.80 11.73
N GLU A 241 -41.99 -9.49 11.82
CA GLU A 241 -43.13 -8.98 12.61
C GLU A 241 -44.42 -8.66 11.80
N GLN A 242 -44.49 -9.00 10.50
CA GLN A 242 -45.71 -8.81 9.68
C GLN A 242 -46.29 -10.09 9.06
N GLU A 243 -45.64 -11.25 9.14
CA GLU A 243 -46.19 -12.51 8.58
C GLU A 243 -46.97 -13.37 9.58
N SER A 244 -47.00 -13.03 10.86
CA SER A 244 -47.75 -13.80 11.88
C SER A 244 -49.24 -13.45 11.99
N ALA A 245 -49.80 -12.59 11.13
CA ALA A 245 -51.21 -12.17 11.18
C ALA A 245 -52.10 -12.63 10.01
N GLN A 246 -51.59 -13.48 9.09
CA GLN A 246 -52.40 -13.97 7.96
C GLN A 246 -52.35 -15.49 7.74
N ALA A 247 -52.03 -16.27 8.78
CA ALA A 247 -52.19 -17.73 8.76
C ALA A 247 -53.57 -18.15 9.29
N SER A 248 -54.64 -17.72 8.62
CA SER A 248 -55.95 -18.38 8.73
C SER A 248 -56.86 -18.04 7.54
N LYS A 249 -56.68 -18.74 6.41
CA LYS A 249 -57.77 -19.22 5.54
C LYS A 249 -57.22 -20.12 4.43
N GLN A 250 -58.00 -21.16 4.16
CA GLN A 250 -57.68 -22.37 3.39
C GLN A 250 -57.46 -22.13 1.89
N GLY A 251 -56.76 -23.09 1.25
CA GLY A 251 -57.32 -23.78 0.07
C GLY A 251 -56.56 -23.69 -1.25
N TYR A 252 -55.82 -24.76 -1.56
CA TYR A 252 -55.69 -25.43 -2.87
C TYR A 252 -55.05 -24.74 -4.11
N VAL A 253 -54.17 -25.55 -4.73
CA VAL A 253 -53.65 -25.58 -6.11
C VAL A 253 -52.45 -24.69 -6.48
N SER A 254 -51.44 -25.42 -6.96
CA SER A 254 -50.20 -25.03 -7.61
C SER A 254 -50.38 -24.28 -8.93
N THR A 255 -49.59 -23.22 -9.15
CA THR A 255 -49.00 -22.90 -10.46
C THR A 255 -47.67 -22.18 -10.25
N HIS A 256 -46.72 -22.48 -11.14
CA HIS A 256 -45.35 -21.98 -11.15
C HIS A 256 -45.26 -20.44 -11.15
N SER A 257 -44.46 -19.87 -10.25
CA SER A 257 -43.74 -18.63 -10.54
C SER A 257 -42.40 -18.63 -9.80
N LYS A 258 -41.38 -18.17 -10.52
CA LYS A 258 -39.98 -18.10 -10.10
C LYS A 258 -39.85 -17.36 -8.77
N SER A 259 -39.33 -18.03 -7.75
CA SER A 259 -38.80 -17.35 -6.56
C SER A 259 -37.57 -16.55 -6.99
N GLN A 260 -37.75 -15.24 -7.21
CA GLN A 260 -36.65 -14.30 -7.05
C GLN A 260 -36.21 -14.39 -5.59
N ASP A 261 -35.07 -15.03 -5.39
CA ASP A 261 -34.30 -15.03 -4.17
C ASP A 261 -33.95 -13.57 -3.87
N ASN A 262 -34.76 -12.91 -3.05
CA ASN A 262 -34.58 -11.51 -2.69
C ASN A 262 -33.49 -11.47 -1.60
N GLN A 263 -32.25 -11.75 -2.00
CA GLN A 263 -31.08 -11.60 -1.16
C GLN A 263 -30.89 -10.11 -0.86
N VAL A 264 -31.27 -9.70 0.36
CA VAL A 264 -30.96 -8.37 0.88
C VAL A 264 -29.43 -8.28 1.02
N ALA A 265 -28.80 -7.43 0.21
CA ALA A 265 -27.36 -7.19 0.28
C ALA A 265 -26.96 -6.69 1.68
N PRO A 266 -25.86 -7.18 2.28
CA PRO A 266 -25.39 -6.71 3.58
C PRO A 266 -25.02 -5.22 3.49
N TYR A 267 -25.47 -4.41 4.45
CA TYR A 267 -25.06 -3.01 4.55
C TYR A 267 -23.57 -2.92 4.92
N ALA A 268 -22.77 -2.26 4.08
CA ALA A 268 -21.35 -2.03 4.32
C ALA A 268 -21.14 -0.69 5.03
N VAL A 269 -20.32 -0.67 6.08
CA VAL A 269 -19.91 0.56 6.78
C VAL A 269 -19.06 1.41 5.84
N LYS A 270 -19.45 2.67 5.60
CA LYS A 270 -18.62 3.62 4.85
C LYS A 270 -17.48 4.12 5.74
N PHE A 271 -16.26 4.20 5.21
CA PHE A 271 -15.12 4.74 5.95
C PHE A 271 -14.74 6.12 5.40
N SER A 272 -14.36 7.04 6.28
CA SER A 272 -13.80 8.35 5.91
C SER A 272 -12.56 8.59 6.75
N PHE A 273 -11.51 9.17 6.16
CA PHE A 273 -10.23 9.37 6.85
C PHE A 273 -9.81 10.84 6.84
N PHE A 274 -9.44 11.34 8.01
CA PHE A 274 -9.01 12.71 8.26
C PHE A 274 -7.60 12.66 8.89
N ALA A 275 -6.59 12.94 8.06
CA ALA A 275 -5.18 12.79 8.41
C ALA A 275 -4.67 13.87 9.36
N SER A 276 -3.79 13.50 10.29
CA SER A 276 -3.04 14.44 11.14
C SER A 276 -1.92 15.16 10.37
N LYS A 277 -1.35 16.21 10.98
CA LYS A 277 -0.17 16.90 10.43
C LYS A 277 0.98 15.90 10.24
N ALA A 278 1.58 15.95 9.06
CA ALA A 278 2.72 15.11 8.71
C ALA A 278 3.88 15.35 9.68
N ILE A 279 4.37 14.28 10.29
CA ILE A 279 5.58 14.26 11.12
C ILE A 279 6.76 14.46 10.19
N MET A 280 7.61 15.45 10.51
CA MET A 280 8.85 15.70 9.79
C MET A 280 9.77 14.49 9.89
N GLY A 281 10.31 14.04 8.76
CA GLY A 281 11.32 12.99 8.74
C GLY A 281 11.31 12.17 7.45
N LEU A 282 12.05 11.08 7.46
CA LEU A 282 12.20 10.23 6.28
C LEU A 282 11.03 9.24 6.16
N SER A 283 10.54 9.06 4.94
CA SER A 283 9.43 8.17 4.62
C SER A 283 9.68 7.38 3.34
N HIS A 284 8.86 6.35 3.08
CA HIS A 284 8.95 5.50 1.89
C HIS A 284 10.35 4.94 1.63
N LEU A 285 11.06 4.59 2.71
CA LEU A 285 12.44 4.14 2.61
C LEU A 285 12.54 2.79 1.92
N HIS A 286 13.59 2.62 1.13
CA HIS A 286 13.88 1.41 0.40
C HIS A 286 15.39 1.14 0.40
N TRP A 287 15.79 0.00 0.97
CA TRP A 287 17.18 -0.47 0.89
C TRP A 287 17.26 -1.99 1.03
N SER A 288 18.28 -2.57 0.42
CA SER A 288 18.56 -4.00 0.52
C SER A 288 19.02 -4.37 1.94
N ARG A 289 18.37 -5.35 2.57
CA ARG A 289 18.74 -5.83 3.92
C ARG A 289 19.99 -6.73 3.91
N GLN A 290 20.36 -7.21 2.72
CA GLN A 290 21.55 -7.99 2.48
C GLN A 290 22.14 -7.55 1.14
N VAL A 291 23.45 -7.29 1.12
CA VAL A 291 24.22 -6.97 -0.07
C VAL A 291 25.43 -7.90 -0.13
N ILE A 292 25.98 -8.10 -1.32
CA ILE A 292 27.21 -8.86 -1.51
C ILE A 292 28.41 -7.95 -1.24
N LEU A 293 29.51 -8.50 -0.72
CA LEU A 293 30.77 -7.76 -0.56
C LEU A 293 31.18 -7.04 -1.86
N GLY A 294 31.42 -5.73 -1.77
CA GLY A 294 31.74 -4.87 -2.92
C GLY A 294 30.54 -4.37 -3.73
N GLN A 295 29.32 -4.86 -3.46
CA GLN A 295 28.11 -4.31 -4.06
C GLN A 295 27.74 -2.99 -3.37
N PRO A 296 27.32 -1.94 -4.12
CA PRO A 296 26.82 -0.72 -3.52
C PRO A 296 25.48 -0.98 -2.81
N LEU A 297 25.39 -0.54 -1.56
CA LEU A 297 24.12 -0.33 -0.87
C LEU A 297 23.53 0.97 -1.40
N THR A 298 22.33 0.90 -2.00
CA THR A 298 21.52 2.07 -2.32
C THR A 298 20.39 2.22 -1.32
N VAL A 299 20.26 3.42 -0.76
CA VAL A 299 19.22 3.80 0.19
C VAL A 299 18.42 4.93 -0.43
N SER A 300 17.15 4.68 -0.72
CA SER A 300 16.25 5.69 -1.30
C SER A 300 15.03 5.92 -0.43
N GLY A 301 14.36 7.04 -0.64
CA GLY A 301 13.14 7.39 0.07
C GLY A 301 12.69 8.80 -0.24
N GLN A 302 11.79 9.34 0.58
CA GLN A 302 11.23 10.67 0.44
C GLN A 302 11.28 11.43 1.76
N LEU A 303 11.51 12.74 1.70
CA LEU A 303 11.35 13.61 2.86
C LEU A 303 9.85 13.92 3.06
N GLN A 304 9.31 13.48 4.19
CA GLN A 304 7.98 13.86 4.63
C GLN A 304 8.05 15.20 5.36
N GLN A 305 7.45 16.22 4.76
CA GLN A 305 7.39 17.59 5.26
C GLN A 305 5.96 18.11 5.13
N ALA A 306 5.53 18.95 6.07
CA ALA A 306 4.22 19.59 5.99
C ALA A 306 4.18 20.58 4.81
N ASP A 307 3.04 20.72 4.13
CA ASP A 307 2.93 21.54 2.91
C ASP A 307 3.28 23.02 3.10
N GLU A 308 3.13 23.54 4.33
CA GLU A 308 3.45 24.92 4.71
C GLU A 308 4.94 25.14 4.99
N ASP A 309 5.72 24.06 5.12
CA ASP A 309 7.12 24.11 5.51
C ASP A 309 8.01 24.02 4.26
N THR A 310 8.80 25.07 4.01
CA THR A 310 9.65 25.23 2.81
C THR A 310 11.14 25.10 3.12
N ARG A 311 11.50 24.68 4.34
CA ARG A 311 12.89 24.54 4.77
C ARG A 311 13.62 23.47 3.95
N GLN A 312 14.92 23.70 3.73
CA GLN A 312 15.82 22.76 3.07
C GLN A 312 16.61 21.97 4.11
N PHE A 313 16.96 20.73 3.77
CA PHE A 313 17.70 19.84 4.65
C PHE A 313 18.87 19.21 3.93
N GLN A 314 19.96 19.00 4.64
CA GLN A 314 21.03 18.12 4.23
C GLN A 314 20.77 16.72 4.79
N LEU A 315 20.66 15.74 3.91
CA LEU A 315 20.58 14.33 4.26
C LEU A 315 21.93 13.67 4.01
N SER A 316 22.51 13.07 5.04
CA SER A 316 23.79 12.38 4.98
C SER A 316 23.67 10.93 5.42
N LEU A 317 24.32 10.03 4.68
CA LEU A 317 24.51 8.64 5.08
C LEU A 317 25.83 8.53 5.84
N ILE A 318 25.78 8.09 7.10
CA ILE A 318 26.92 8.13 8.02
C ILE A 318 27.21 6.73 8.57
N HIS A 319 28.49 6.40 8.70
CA HIS A 319 28.97 5.22 9.40
C HIS A 319 30.21 5.56 10.23
N ASN A 320 30.16 5.29 11.55
CA ASN A 320 31.24 5.62 12.49
C ASN A 320 31.72 7.08 12.38
N ASN A 321 30.76 8.02 12.33
CA ASN A 321 30.97 9.46 12.17
C ASN A 321 31.60 9.90 10.82
N ASN A 322 31.82 8.97 9.88
CA ASN A 322 32.23 9.31 8.52
C ASN A 322 31.00 9.44 7.61
N VAL A 323 30.89 10.58 6.93
CA VAL A 323 29.87 10.78 5.88
C VAL A 323 30.30 9.96 4.66
N LEU A 324 29.45 9.02 4.26
CA LEU A 324 29.65 8.16 3.11
C LEU A 324 29.09 8.77 1.83
N ASP A 325 27.92 9.41 1.94
CA ASP A 325 27.24 10.10 0.84
C ASP A 325 26.32 11.18 1.42
N THR A 326 26.02 12.22 0.65
CA THR A 326 25.18 13.34 1.11
C THR A 326 24.41 13.98 -0.04
N MET A 327 23.23 14.51 0.27
CA MET A 327 22.39 15.22 -0.69
C MET A 327 21.60 16.32 0.02
N VAL A 328 21.29 17.40 -0.69
CA VAL A 328 20.33 18.41 -0.22
C VAL A 328 18.95 18.04 -0.73
N ILE A 329 17.95 18.07 0.16
CA ILE A 329 16.58 17.65 -0.11
C ILE A 329 15.57 18.66 0.43
N THR A 330 14.47 18.82 -0.29
CA THR A 330 13.29 19.59 0.11
C THR A 330 12.04 18.71 0.16
N GLY A 331 10.95 19.23 0.72
CA GLY A 331 9.73 18.45 0.95
C GLY A 331 9.20 17.78 -0.31
N LYS A 332 8.81 16.49 -0.19
CA LYS A 332 8.28 15.63 -1.26
C LYS A 332 9.29 15.20 -2.34
N GLU A 333 10.54 15.65 -2.29
CA GLU A 333 11.57 15.13 -3.18
C GLU A 333 12.00 13.71 -2.78
N VAL A 334 12.43 12.95 -3.80
CA VAL A 334 12.99 11.61 -3.63
C VAL A 334 14.51 11.75 -3.51
N PHE A 335 15.12 11.04 -2.57
CA PHE A 335 16.58 10.94 -2.46
C PHE A 335 17.07 9.53 -2.81
N SER A 336 18.37 9.45 -3.15
CA SER A 336 19.09 8.19 -3.31
C SER A 336 20.53 8.39 -2.87
N LEU A 337 20.95 7.69 -1.82
CA LEU A 337 22.30 7.69 -1.27
C LEU A 337 22.94 6.32 -1.46
N THR A 338 24.25 6.27 -1.70
CA THR A 338 24.98 5.04 -2.02
C THR A 338 26.24 4.86 -1.18
N ALA A 339 26.54 3.61 -0.79
CA ALA A 339 27.78 3.29 -0.10
C ALA A 339 28.24 1.85 -0.38
N THR A 340 29.54 1.63 -0.56
CA THR A 340 30.12 0.29 -0.76
C THR A 340 30.89 -0.15 0.48
N SER A 341 30.57 -1.35 1.00
CA SER A 341 31.35 -1.95 2.09
C SER A 341 32.48 -2.82 1.53
N LYS A 342 33.67 -2.67 2.11
CA LYS A 342 34.87 -3.46 1.79
C LYS A 342 35.04 -4.70 2.66
N ILE A 343 34.18 -4.88 3.66
CA ILE A 343 34.22 -6.00 4.60
C ILE A 343 32.84 -6.64 4.77
N ALA A 344 32.82 -7.96 4.93
CA ALA A 344 31.61 -8.72 5.24
C ALA A 344 31.26 -8.57 6.72
N GLY A 345 29.98 -8.54 7.06
CA GLY A 345 29.53 -8.32 8.43
C GLY A 345 28.11 -7.76 8.54
N LEU A 346 27.74 -7.37 9.75
CA LEU A 346 26.47 -6.71 10.06
C LEU A 346 26.74 -5.23 10.28
N PHE A 347 25.99 -4.37 9.59
CA PHE A 347 26.21 -2.92 9.61
C PHE A 347 24.93 -2.19 10.02
N ASN A 348 25.12 -1.16 10.85
CA ASN A 348 24.10 -0.19 11.19
C ASN A 348 24.62 1.18 10.74
N TYR A 349 24.12 1.69 9.61
CA TYR A 349 24.41 3.05 9.16
C TYR A 349 23.35 4.01 9.69
N GLN A 350 23.66 5.30 9.67
CA GLN A 350 22.76 6.36 10.12
C GLN A 350 22.38 7.24 8.94
N LEU A 351 21.08 7.48 8.78
CA LEU A 351 20.56 8.56 7.96
C LEU A 351 20.40 9.78 8.86
N LEU A 352 21.21 10.80 8.62
CA LEU A 352 21.19 12.04 9.37
C LEU A 352 20.58 13.15 8.53
N LEU A 353 19.45 13.68 8.96
CA LEU A 353 18.78 14.82 8.35
C LEU A 353 19.02 16.06 9.23
N ARG A 354 19.67 17.08 8.66
CA ARG A 354 19.98 18.34 9.34
C ARG A 354 19.39 19.52 8.59
N GLU A 355 18.75 20.42 9.32
CA GLU A 355 18.21 21.67 8.75
C GLU A 355 19.34 22.56 8.23
N LEU A 356 19.20 23.05 6.99
CA LEU A 356 20.11 24.02 6.41
C LEU A 356 19.63 25.45 6.74
N PRO A 357 20.53 26.34 7.22
CA PRO A 357 20.20 27.74 7.39
C PRO A 357 19.79 28.35 6.04
N THR A 358 18.71 29.12 6.01
CA THR A 358 18.11 29.77 4.82
C THR A 358 19.02 30.77 4.09
N ASN A 359 20.29 30.93 4.48
CA ASN A 359 21.23 31.94 3.98
C ASN A 359 22.53 31.39 3.34
N LEU A 360 22.62 30.10 2.99
CA LEU A 360 23.84 29.54 2.38
C LEU A 360 23.60 29.12 0.93
N SER A 361 24.42 29.67 0.03
CA SER A 361 24.45 29.31 -1.40
C SER A 361 24.91 27.86 -1.59
N PRO A 362 24.36 27.10 -2.55
CA PRO A 362 24.77 25.72 -2.84
C PRO A 362 26.27 25.51 -3.11
N GLN A 363 27.02 26.59 -3.37
CA GLN A 363 28.45 26.54 -3.71
C GLN A 363 29.38 26.42 -2.49
N GLU A 364 28.91 26.61 -1.25
CA GLU A 364 29.75 26.55 -0.05
C GLU A 364 29.75 25.16 0.65
N LEU A 365 28.80 24.28 0.31
CA LEU A 365 28.66 22.93 0.90
C LEU A 365 29.53 21.85 0.23
N GLN A 366 30.29 22.19 -0.82
CA GLN A 366 31.15 21.26 -1.56
C GLN A 366 32.64 21.31 -1.17
N TYR A 367 33.05 22.18 -0.24
CA TYR A 367 34.44 22.35 0.21
C TYR A 367 34.59 22.21 1.73
N GLN A 368 34.20 21.05 2.28
CA GLN A 368 34.68 20.58 3.58
C GLN A 368 35.10 19.10 3.51
N GLY A 369 35.85 18.75 2.47
CA GLY A 369 36.68 17.55 2.43
C GLY A 369 38.14 17.97 2.48
N SER A 370 38.86 17.59 3.53
CA SER A 370 40.28 17.85 3.80
C SER A 370 40.65 19.21 4.44
N VAL A 371 40.71 19.24 5.78
CA VAL A 371 41.69 20.10 6.48
C VAL A 371 42.33 19.28 7.60
N SER A 372 43.63 19.03 7.42
CA SER A 372 44.55 18.51 8.43
C SER A 372 44.53 19.35 9.70
N SER A 373 44.71 18.66 10.83
CA SER A 373 45.08 19.19 12.13
C SER A 373 46.11 20.33 12.03
N THR A 374 45.68 21.58 12.23
CA THR A 374 46.37 22.68 12.95
C THR A 374 45.72 24.01 12.59
N LYS A 375 44.73 24.44 13.39
CA LYS A 375 44.40 25.83 13.79
C LYS A 375 43.02 25.83 14.45
N ALA A 376 42.99 25.27 15.66
CA ALA A 376 41.88 25.39 16.57
C ALA A 376 42.13 26.57 17.52
N VAL A 377 41.89 27.81 17.08
CA VAL A 377 41.62 28.95 17.98
C VAL A 377 40.74 29.93 17.21
N ALA A 378 39.66 30.39 17.85
CA ALA A 378 38.67 31.38 17.41
C ALA A 378 37.60 30.89 16.42
N ASN A 379 36.64 30.11 16.93
CA ASN A 379 35.20 30.30 16.69
C ASN A 379 34.42 29.30 17.57
N LYS A 380 34.51 29.50 18.90
CA LYS A 380 33.78 28.71 19.91
C LYS A 380 32.71 29.56 20.62
N SER A 381 32.11 30.55 19.94
CA SER A 381 31.22 31.52 20.58
C SER A 381 30.05 32.01 19.72
N LEU A 382 29.57 31.21 18.76
CA LEU A 382 28.31 31.50 18.03
C LEU A 382 27.38 30.28 17.93
N LEU A 383 27.65 29.23 18.70
CA LEU A 383 26.96 27.93 18.60
C LEU A 383 26.17 27.62 19.88
N ASP A 384 25.51 28.61 20.47
CA ASP A 384 24.77 28.44 21.73
C ASP A 384 23.32 28.97 21.71
N THR A 385 22.75 29.37 20.55
CA THR A 385 21.37 29.91 20.52
C THR A 385 20.50 29.58 19.29
N ALA A 386 20.81 28.54 18.53
CA ALA A 386 19.85 27.99 17.56
C ALA A 386 19.87 26.46 17.64
N SER A 387 18.87 25.87 18.27
CA SER A 387 18.63 24.43 18.24
C SER A 387 18.32 24.01 16.81
N VAL A 388 19.35 23.64 16.06
CA VAL A 388 19.24 23.07 14.70
C VAL A 388 18.52 21.73 14.82
N MET A 389 17.38 21.59 14.14
CA MET A 389 16.63 20.34 14.12
C MET A 389 17.48 19.25 13.46
N GLU A 390 17.67 18.13 14.16
CA GLU A 390 18.40 16.95 13.68
C GLU A 390 17.55 15.70 13.87
N ILE A 391 17.36 14.94 12.79
CA ILE A 391 16.66 13.65 12.81
C ILE A 391 17.66 12.58 12.39
N SER A 392 17.80 11.54 13.22
CA SER A 392 18.73 10.42 12.98
C SER A 392 17.97 9.11 12.98
N GLU A 393 18.08 8.36 11.87
CA GLU A 393 17.43 7.05 11.69
C GLU A 393 18.48 5.98 11.39
N ASN A 394 18.44 4.85 12.10
CA ASN A 394 19.39 3.76 11.89
C ASN A 394 18.91 2.81 10.79
N ILE A 395 19.70 2.61 9.73
CA ILE A 395 19.45 1.59 8.72
C ILE A 395 20.40 0.40 8.90
N ALA A 396 19.83 -0.79 8.89
CA ALA A 396 20.57 -2.03 9.16
C ALA A 396 20.59 -2.90 7.90
N PHE A 397 21.76 -3.43 7.57
CA PHE A 397 21.97 -4.34 6.45
C PHE A 397 23.16 -5.26 6.72
N SER A 398 23.16 -6.41 6.08
CA SER A 398 24.25 -7.39 6.15
C SER A 398 25.04 -7.41 4.86
N VAL A 399 26.35 -7.50 4.96
CA VAL A 399 27.25 -7.72 3.82
C VAL A 399 27.71 -9.17 3.91
N VAL A 400 27.28 -9.97 2.95
CA VAL A 400 27.67 -11.38 2.85
C VAL A 400 28.72 -11.57 1.78
N MET A 401 29.53 -12.62 1.95
CA MET A 401 30.27 -13.15 0.81
C MET A 401 29.23 -13.64 -0.21
N GLY A 402 29.41 -13.28 -1.49
CA GLY A 402 28.49 -13.72 -2.56
C GLY A 402 28.46 -15.25 -2.65
N ASN A 403 27.50 -15.80 -3.39
CA ASN A 403 27.52 -17.23 -3.69
C ASN A 403 28.87 -17.59 -4.35
N GLN A 404 29.49 -18.67 -3.91
CA GLN A 404 30.78 -19.18 -4.39
C GLN A 404 30.52 -20.37 -5.31
N PRO A 405 29.99 -20.17 -6.53
CA PRO A 405 29.62 -21.28 -7.40
C PRO A 405 30.85 -22.12 -7.71
N ARG A 406 30.67 -23.43 -7.76
CA ARG A 406 31.67 -24.36 -8.28
C ARG A 406 31.61 -24.30 -9.80
N VAL A 407 32.64 -23.74 -10.42
CA VAL A 407 32.67 -23.45 -11.86
C VAL A 407 33.58 -24.43 -12.59
N LEU A 408 33.03 -25.11 -13.59
CA LEU A 408 33.79 -25.84 -14.60
C LEU A 408 33.92 -24.97 -15.84
N ILE A 409 35.13 -24.77 -16.35
CA ILE A 409 35.39 -24.09 -17.63
C ILE A 409 36.00 -25.11 -18.58
N LYS A 410 35.31 -25.45 -19.67
CA LYS A 410 35.87 -26.30 -20.72
C LYS A 410 36.05 -25.47 -21.99
N GLN A 411 37.30 -25.33 -22.45
CA GLN A 411 37.62 -24.39 -23.53
C GLN A 411 38.52 -24.97 -24.63
N SER A 412 38.32 -24.50 -25.87
CA SER A 412 39.08 -24.87 -27.07
C SER A 412 40.50 -24.32 -27.07
N ALA A 413 40.73 -23.19 -26.39
CA ALA A 413 42.04 -22.63 -26.12
C ALA A 413 41.96 -21.66 -24.94
N PRO A 414 43.04 -21.45 -24.16
CA PRO A 414 43.09 -20.41 -23.14
C PRO A 414 42.86 -19.00 -23.73
N SER A 415 42.06 -18.17 -23.06
CA SER A 415 41.78 -16.79 -23.46
C SER A 415 42.06 -15.79 -22.33
N PHE A 416 42.19 -14.49 -22.67
CA PHE A 416 42.29 -13.44 -21.65
C PHE A 416 41.05 -13.40 -20.74
N GLU A 417 39.87 -13.64 -21.33
CA GLU A 417 38.61 -13.70 -20.61
C GLU A 417 38.63 -14.80 -19.53
N THR A 418 38.97 -16.03 -19.90
CA THR A 418 38.95 -17.15 -18.95
C THR A 418 40.06 -17.05 -17.91
N ARG A 419 41.20 -16.44 -18.24
CA ARG A 419 42.24 -16.12 -17.25
C ARG A 419 41.75 -15.10 -16.22
N ARG A 420 41.13 -14.02 -16.66
CA ARG A 420 40.63 -12.96 -15.77
C ARG A 420 39.49 -13.46 -14.90
N LEU A 421 38.53 -14.19 -15.50
CA LEU A 421 37.41 -14.78 -14.78
C LEU A 421 37.89 -15.80 -13.73
N LYS A 422 38.85 -16.68 -14.09
CA LYS A 422 39.46 -17.61 -13.13
C LYS A 422 40.10 -16.87 -11.95
N GLN A 423 40.86 -15.80 -12.21
CA GLN A 423 41.48 -15.01 -11.16
C GLN A 423 40.43 -14.38 -10.24
N TRP A 424 39.39 -13.79 -10.81
CA TRP A 424 38.30 -13.18 -10.06
C TRP A 424 37.51 -14.20 -9.22
N LEU A 425 37.14 -15.34 -9.80
CA LEU A 425 36.49 -16.45 -9.10
C LEU A 425 37.37 -16.99 -7.96
N SER A 426 38.67 -17.14 -8.21
CA SER A 426 39.62 -17.58 -7.19
C SER A 426 39.69 -16.61 -6.01
N GLN A 427 39.75 -15.30 -6.28
CA GLN A 427 39.73 -14.24 -5.26
C GLN A 427 38.41 -14.18 -4.49
N ALA A 428 37.29 -14.49 -5.14
CA ALA A 428 35.98 -14.59 -4.50
C ALA A 428 35.81 -15.86 -3.64
N GLY A 429 36.78 -16.79 -3.70
CA GLY A 429 36.77 -18.07 -2.96
C GLY A 429 36.01 -19.20 -3.66
N SER A 430 35.56 -19.00 -4.90
CA SER A 430 34.90 -20.04 -5.69
C SER A 430 35.88 -21.15 -6.10
N SER A 431 35.41 -22.40 -6.11
CA SER A 431 36.11 -23.53 -6.70
C SER A 431 36.06 -23.46 -8.22
N VAL A 432 37.22 -23.51 -8.88
CA VAL A 432 37.31 -23.43 -10.35
C VAL A 432 38.12 -24.59 -10.90
N HIS A 433 37.53 -25.34 -11.83
CA HIS A 433 38.22 -26.35 -12.64
C HIS A 433 38.23 -25.91 -14.09
N VAL A 434 39.41 -25.70 -14.66
CA VAL A 434 39.59 -25.31 -16.06
C VAL A 434 40.18 -26.49 -16.83
N ILE A 435 39.50 -26.92 -17.89
CA ILE A 435 39.93 -27.94 -18.84
C ILE A 435 40.14 -27.25 -20.19
N SER A 436 41.40 -27.10 -20.62
CA SER A 436 41.75 -26.41 -21.86
C SER A 436 42.36 -27.39 -22.85
N GLN A 437 41.89 -27.36 -24.09
CA GLN A 437 42.56 -28.07 -25.17
C GLN A 437 43.86 -27.34 -25.55
N ILE A 438 44.97 -28.07 -25.61
CA ILE A 438 46.29 -27.56 -26.02
C ILE A 438 46.57 -27.99 -27.46
N SER A 439 46.19 -29.22 -27.82
CA SER A 439 46.24 -29.75 -29.18
C SER A 439 45.13 -30.80 -29.36
N LYS A 440 44.97 -31.34 -30.58
CA LYS A 440 43.88 -32.30 -30.92
C LYS A 440 43.61 -33.33 -29.81
N ASN A 441 44.68 -33.93 -29.26
CA ASN A 441 44.59 -34.97 -28.23
C ASN A 441 45.29 -34.60 -26.91
N LYS A 442 45.69 -33.34 -26.70
CA LYS A 442 46.37 -32.89 -25.47
C LYS A 442 45.54 -31.84 -24.74
N TRP A 443 45.48 -32.00 -23.42
CA TRP A 443 44.65 -31.18 -22.55
C TRP A 443 45.46 -30.69 -21.35
N ALA A 444 45.23 -29.45 -20.95
CA ALA A 444 45.69 -28.86 -19.70
C ALA A 444 44.53 -28.79 -18.73
N GLN A 445 44.77 -29.13 -17.46
CA GLN A 445 43.80 -28.94 -16.39
C GLN A 445 44.37 -28.05 -15.29
N GLN A 446 43.55 -27.17 -14.74
CA GLN A 446 43.89 -26.33 -13.60
C GLN A 446 42.73 -26.38 -12.60
N LYS A 447 43.02 -26.72 -11.34
CA LYS A 447 42.06 -26.74 -10.24
C LYS A 447 42.47 -25.67 -9.22
N VAL A 448 41.51 -24.87 -8.76
CA VAL A 448 41.73 -23.77 -7.80
C VAL A 448 40.63 -23.81 -6.74
N ASN A 449 40.98 -23.64 -5.46
CA ASN A 449 40.06 -23.65 -4.32
C ASN A 449 39.21 -24.95 -4.21
N ILE A 450 39.74 -26.11 -4.64
CA ILE A 450 39.10 -27.42 -4.43
C ILE A 450 39.65 -27.98 -3.11
N GLY A 451 38.79 -28.23 -2.12
CA GLY A 451 39.19 -28.74 -0.81
C GLY A 451 39.73 -30.17 -0.86
N HIS A 452 40.72 -30.48 -0.01
CA HIS A 452 41.45 -31.75 0.06
C HIS A 452 40.61 -33.01 0.38
N SER A 453 39.31 -32.90 0.67
CA SER A 453 38.47 -34.03 1.06
C SER A 453 38.07 -34.98 -0.09
N ALA A 454 38.53 -34.73 -1.32
CA ALA A 454 38.32 -35.62 -2.47
C ALA A 454 39.57 -36.43 -2.86
N GLU A 455 40.74 -36.12 -2.29
CA GLU A 455 42.03 -36.74 -2.65
C GLU A 455 42.49 -37.79 -1.63
N GLU A 456 41.94 -37.81 -0.41
CA GLU A 456 42.38 -38.70 0.69
C GLU A 456 41.87 -40.15 0.61
N ASN A 457 40.96 -40.51 -0.32
CA ASN A 457 40.55 -41.90 -0.52
C ASN A 457 41.35 -42.63 -1.63
N SER A 458 42.43 -42.02 -2.12
CA SER A 458 43.27 -42.58 -3.20
C SER A 458 44.77 -42.62 -2.88
N GLU A 459 45.15 -42.54 -1.61
CA GLU A 459 46.55 -42.71 -1.20
C GLU A 459 46.68 -43.83 -0.16
N GLN A 460 46.45 -45.07 -0.61
CA GLN A 460 47.04 -46.27 0.00
C GLN A 460 46.98 -47.45 -0.97
N SER A 461 47.76 -47.36 -2.04
CA SER A 461 48.26 -48.55 -2.74
C SER A 461 49.60 -48.21 -3.37
N SER A 462 50.64 -48.65 -2.68
CA SER A 462 51.93 -49.13 -3.18
C SER A 462 52.43 -48.53 -4.50
N GLU A 463 53.52 -47.78 -4.38
CA GLU A 463 54.43 -47.43 -5.46
C GLU A 463 54.79 -48.67 -6.28
N GLN A 464 54.74 -48.51 -7.60
CA GLN A 464 54.93 -49.49 -8.68
C GLN A 464 53.63 -50.19 -9.13
N ASP A 465 53.20 -49.83 -10.34
CA ASP A 465 52.10 -50.40 -11.16
C ASP A 465 50.70 -49.79 -11.13
N SER A 466 50.51 -48.56 -10.62
CA SER A 466 49.20 -47.84 -10.69
C SER A 466 49.28 -46.44 -11.32
N GLU A 467 49.83 -46.31 -12.52
CA GLU A 467 49.95 -44.99 -13.21
C GLU A 467 48.98 -44.81 -14.41
N LYS A 468 47.88 -45.57 -14.48
CA LYS A 468 47.08 -45.63 -15.73
C LYS A 468 45.56 -45.53 -15.69
N SER A 469 44.87 -45.29 -14.57
CA SER A 469 43.40 -45.39 -14.61
C SER A 469 42.55 -44.42 -13.78
N SER A 470 43.08 -43.56 -12.92
CA SER A 470 42.22 -42.74 -12.04
C SER A 470 42.16 -41.22 -12.28
N GLU A 471 43.03 -40.58 -13.09
CA GLU A 471 43.09 -39.10 -13.13
C GLU A 471 43.25 -38.39 -14.49
N LYS A 472 42.85 -38.99 -15.62
CA LYS A 472 42.99 -38.34 -16.96
C LYS A 472 41.75 -38.35 -17.86
N SER A 473 40.54 -38.30 -17.30
CA SER A 473 39.37 -38.04 -18.16
C SER A 473 39.14 -36.54 -18.34
N ASN A 474 39.37 -36.04 -19.56
CA ASN A 474 39.01 -34.69 -20.03
C ASN A 474 37.57 -34.64 -20.58
N GLN A 475 36.84 -35.75 -20.51
CA GLN A 475 35.49 -35.89 -21.05
C GLN A 475 34.44 -35.39 -20.05
N LEU A 476 33.37 -34.80 -20.57
CA LEU A 476 32.20 -34.43 -19.78
C LEU A 476 31.36 -35.68 -19.46
N SER A 477 31.45 -36.17 -18.23
CA SER A 477 30.58 -37.22 -17.70
C SER A 477 29.52 -36.65 -16.76
N GLU A 478 28.41 -37.37 -16.57
CA GLU A 478 27.39 -36.98 -15.58
C GLU A 478 27.97 -36.88 -14.16
N THR A 479 28.91 -37.77 -13.81
CA THR A 479 29.59 -37.76 -12.50
C THR A 479 30.41 -36.49 -12.29
N LEU A 480 31.17 -36.06 -13.31
CA LEU A 480 31.94 -34.82 -13.25
C LEU A 480 31.01 -33.60 -13.12
N LEU A 481 29.97 -33.52 -13.97
CA LEU A 481 29.06 -32.39 -14.03
C LEU A 481 28.18 -32.23 -12.78
N THR A 482 28.01 -33.29 -11.98
CA THR A 482 27.26 -33.22 -10.72
C THR A 482 27.98 -32.36 -9.67
N ASN A 483 29.32 -32.30 -9.72
CA ASN A 483 30.16 -31.58 -8.76
C ASN A 483 30.24 -30.06 -9.00
N TYR A 484 29.63 -29.57 -10.08
CA TYR A 484 29.70 -28.16 -10.48
C TYR A 484 28.30 -27.56 -10.62
N ASP A 485 28.19 -26.26 -10.34
CA ASP A 485 26.94 -25.51 -10.40
C ASP A 485 26.78 -24.82 -11.77
N VAL A 486 27.90 -24.47 -12.41
CA VAL A 486 27.96 -23.89 -13.76
C VAL A 486 29.07 -24.54 -14.59
N LEU A 487 28.75 -24.85 -15.85
CA LEU A 487 29.72 -25.11 -16.91
C LEU A 487 29.80 -23.90 -17.86
N ILE A 488 31.00 -23.37 -18.06
CA ILE A 488 31.31 -22.35 -19.07
C ILE A 488 32.03 -23.03 -20.24
N ILE A 489 31.52 -22.83 -21.47
CA ILE A 489 32.07 -23.43 -22.68
C ILE A 489 32.07 -22.41 -23.84
N ASP A 490 33.11 -22.42 -24.67
CA ASP A 490 33.15 -21.61 -25.89
C ASP A 490 32.55 -22.36 -27.09
N SER A 491 32.10 -21.61 -28.10
CA SER A 491 31.47 -22.12 -29.32
C SER A 491 32.22 -23.30 -29.97
N ARG A 492 33.54 -23.18 -30.14
CA ARG A 492 34.33 -24.21 -30.82
C ARG A 492 34.43 -25.50 -29.99
N MET A 493 34.57 -25.36 -28.67
CA MET A 493 34.62 -26.51 -27.76
C MET A 493 33.27 -27.23 -27.68
N LEU A 494 32.16 -26.49 -27.66
CA LEU A 494 30.81 -27.06 -27.67
C LEU A 494 30.57 -27.92 -28.94
N LEU A 495 30.99 -27.42 -30.10
CA LEU A 495 30.88 -28.13 -31.38
C LEU A 495 31.84 -29.33 -31.50
N ALA A 496 32.91 -29.36 -30.69
CA ALA A 496 33.89 -30.44 -30.68
C ALA A 496 33.54 -31.57 -29.70
N LEU A 497 32.47 -31.46 -28.91
CA LEU A 497 32.02 -32.51 -28.00
C LEU A 497 31.54 -33.74 -28.77
N ASN A 498 31.85 -34.93 -28.26
CA ASN A 498 31.30 -36.16 -28.81
C ASN A 498 29.86 -36.41 -28.32
N GLU A 499 29.17 -37.40 -28.91
CA GLU A 499 27.77 -37.71 -28.59
C GLU A 499 27.51 -38.07 -27.12
N GLN A 500 28.44 -38.77 -26.48
CA GLN A 500 28.31 -39.14 -25.06
C GLN A 500 28.41 -37.91 -24.18
N GLU A 501 29.34 -37.00 -24.47
CA GLU A 501 29.50 -35.74 -23.75
C GLU A 501 28.30 -34.80 -23.94
N VAL A 502 27.75 -34.73 -25.15
CA VAL A 502 26.55 -33.94 -25.44
C VAL A 502 25.34 -34.49 -24.67
N THR A 503 25.18 -35.82 -24.64
CA THR A 503 24.11 -36.48 -23.89
C THR A 503 24.26 -36.25 -22.38
N ALA A 504 25.47 -36.43 -21.84
CA ALA A 504 25.78 -36.18 -20.43
C ALA A 504 25.53 -34.70 -20.05
N LEU A 505 25.92 -33.77 -20.94
CA LEU A 505 25.66 -32.34 -20.76
C LEU A 505 24.17 -32.04 -20.73
N TYR A 506 23.41 -32.55 -21.71
CA TYR A 506 21.97 -32.36 -21.78
C TYR A 506 21.24 -32.89 -20.53
N ASN A 507 21.61 -34.08 -20.07
CA ASN A 507 21.07 -34.67 -18.85
C ASN A 507 21.43 -33.85 -17.61
N ALA A 508 22.68 -33.39 -17.50
CA ALA A 508 23.13 -32.57 -16.38
C ALA A 508 22.39 -31.23 -16.33
N VAL A 509 22.14 -30.58 -17.47
CA VAL A 509 21.33 -29.35 -17.54
C VAL A 509 19.89 -29.64 -17.10
N ASN A 510 19.27 -30.71 -17.61
CA ASN A 510 17.93 -31.10 -17.16
C ASN A 510 17.83 -31.35 -15.64
N ARG A 511 18.92 -31.81 -15.02
CA ARG A 511 19.04 -32.04 -13.56
C ARG A 511 19.48 -30.81 -12.76
N GLY A 512 19.67 -29.65 -13.39
CA GLY A 512 19.95 -28.41 -12.67
C GLY A 512 21.25 -27.71 -13.04
N LEU A 513 22.16 -28.31 -13.81
CA LEU A 513 23.41 -27.63 -14.21
C LEU A 513 23.11 -26.33 -14.98
N GLY A 514 23.80 -25.25 -14.61
CA GLY A 514 23.86 -24.04 -15.41
C GLY A 514 24.85 -24.19 -16.56
N LEU A 515 24.42 -23.99 -17.80
CA LEU A 515 25.30 -23.99 -18.98
C LEU A 515 25.45 -22.56 -19.50
N LEU A 516 26.65 -22.01 -19.50
CA LEU A 516 26.99 -20.73 -20.09
C LEU A 516 27.83 -20.94 -21.35
N ILE A 517 27.29 -20.54 -22.50
CA ILE A 517 27.93 -20.63 -23.81
C ILE A 517 28.45 -19.24 -24.18
N ASN A 518 29.77 -19.10 -24.29
CA ASN A 518 30.40 -17.94 -24.90
C ASN A 518 30.30 -18.10 -26.42
N ALA A 519 29.35 -17.39 -27.02
CA ALA A 519 29.01 -17.50 -28.42
C ALA A 519 29.88 -16.61 -29.31
N ASP A 520 30.33 -17.19 -30.42
CA ASP A 520 30.94 -16.49 -31.55
C ASP A 520 30.39 -17.04 -32.88
N ALA A 521 30.69 -16.34 -33.99
CA ALA A 521 30.16 -16.63 -35.33
C ALA A 521 30.39 -18.08 -35.82
N THR A 522 31.22 -18.90 -35.14
CA THR A 522 31.34 -20.33 -35.45
C THR A 522 30.04 -21.10 -35.20
N LEU A 523 29.17 -20.65 -34.28
CA LEU A 523 27.85 -21.26 -34.07
C LEU A 523 26.86 -21.05 -35.24
N LEU A 524 27.14 -20.13 -36.15
CA LEU A 524 26.29 -19.90 -37.34
C LEU A 524 26.65 -20.82 -38.51
N LYS A 525 27.83 -21.44 -38.50
CA LYS A 525 28.36 -22.28 -39.59
C LYS A 525 27.86 -23.73 -39.51
N ILE A 526 26.77 -23.94 -38.79
CA ILE A 526 26.34 -25.25 -38.34
C ILE A 526 25.48 -25.95 -39.41
N ASP A 527 25.94 -27.12 -39.85
CA ASP A 527 25.11 -28.19 -40.43
C ASP A 527 25.01 -29.32 -39.38
N ASN A 528 24.22 -29.11 -38.32
CA ASN A 528 24.15 -30.00 -37.14
C ASN A 528 23.20 -31.19 -37.35
N SER A 529 23.11 -31.74 -38.56
CA SER A 529 22.32 -32.92 -38.85
C SER A 529 22.78 -34.18 -38.08
N HIS A 530 24.00 -34.18 -37.54
CA HIS A 530 24.58 -35.34 -36.83
C HIS A 530 24.31 -35.42 -35.31
N PHE A 531 23.98 -34.33 -34.62
CA PHE A 531 23.82 -34.33 -33.14
C PHE A 531 22.44 -33.80 -32.71
N THR A 532 21.44 -34.68 -32.72
CA THR A 532 20.04 -34.32 -32.40
C THR A 532 19.89 -33.63 -31.03
N THR A 533 20.66 -34.05 -30.02
CA THR A 533 20.62 -33.45 -28.67
C THR A 533 21.30 -32.08 -28.60
N LEU A 534 22.41 -31.88 -29.32
CA LEU A 534 23.07 -30.57 -29.39
C LEU A 534 22.17 -29.57 -30.14
N HIS A 535 21.52 -30.01 -31.21
CA HIS A 535 20.51 -29.21 -31.90
C HIS A 535 19.34 -28.84 -30.97
N LYS A 536 18.89 -29.74 -30.10
CA LYS A 536 17.88 -29.42 -29.06
C LYS A 536 18.35 -28.31 -28.11
N LEU A 537 19.62 -28.32 -27.68
CA LEU A 537 20.18 -27.25 -26.82
C LEU A 537 20.27 -25.90 -27.53
N LEU A 538 20.79 -25.88 -28.77
CA LEU A 538 20.99 -24.64 -29.52
C LEU A 538 19.67 -24.06 -30.06
N SER A 539 18.72 -24.90 -30.46
CA SER A 539 17.39 -24.48 -30.95
C SER A 539 16.49 -23.84 -29.88
N LEU A 540 16.98 -23.77 -28.63
CA LEU A 540 16.40 -22.93 -27.58
C LEU A 540 16.48 -21.44 -27.95
N PHE A 541 17.44 -21.04 -28.79
CA PHE A 541 17.69 -19.66 -29.20
C PHE A 541 17.63 -19.54 -30.73
N GLU A 542 17.18 -18.38 -31.22
CA GLU A 542 17.34 -18.02 -32.63
C GLU A 542 18.64 -17.24 -32.79
N LEU A 543 19.64 -17.86 -33.41
CA LEU A 543 20.96 -17.26 -33.63
C LEU A 543 21.05 -16.77 -35.08
N GLY A 544 21.43 -15.51 -35.26
CA GLY A 544 21.65 -14.92 -36.59
C GLY A 544 22.99 -14.20 -36.70
N PRO A 545 23.41 -13.82 -37.91
CA PRO A 545 24.51 -12.88 -38.08
C PRO A 545 24.15 -11.54 -37.44
N ALA A 546 25.14 -10.85 -36.88
CA ALA A 546 25.00 -9.50 -36.36
C ALA A 546 25.64 -8.49 -37.33
N ASN A 547 25.16 -7.24 -37.31
CA ASN A 547 25.77 -6.15 -38.08
C ASN A 547 27.06 -5.65 -37.42
N ASP A 548 28.01 -5.13 -38.20
CA ASP A 548 29.32 -4.63 -37.72
C ASP A 548 29.22 -3.53 -36.65
N SER A 549 28.08 -2.86 -36.52
CA SER A 549 27.76 -1.91 -35.45
C SER A 549 27.77 -2.50 -34.04
N LEU A 550 27.90 -3.82 -33.88
CA LEU A 550 27.93 -4.53 -32.60
C LEU A 550 29.33 -4.83 -32.07
N GLN A 551 30.38 -4.38 -32.74
CA GLN A 551 31.75 -4.59 -32.26
C GLN A 551 32.09 -3.77 -31.01
N GLN A 552 31.30 -2.75 -30.66
CA GLN A 552 31.44 -1.96 -29.42
C GLN A 552 30.06 -1.60 -28.87
N VAL A 553 29.66 -2.22 -27.76
CA VAL A 553 28.28 -2.08 -27.25
C VAL A 553 28.25 -1.68 -25.80
N ILE A 554 27.51 -0.63 -25.44
CA ILE A 554 27.26 -0.31 -24.04
C ILE A 554 26.24 -1.29 -23.47
N ALA A 555 26.73 -2.22 -22.63
CA ALA A 555 25.92 -3.21 -21.95
C ALA A 555 25.13 -2.60 -20.78
N GLN A 556 23.89 -3.07 -20.63
CA GLN A 556 22.93 -2.69 -19.60
C GLN A 556 22.36 -3.94 -18.93
N TRP A 557 22.34 -3.94 -17.60
CA TRP A 557 21.76 -5.00 -16.78
C TRP A 557 21.25 -4.42 -15.44
N PRO A 558 20.34 -5.11 -14.74
CA PRO A 558 19.79 -4.64 -13.48
C PRO A 558 20.86 -4.37 -12.41
N GLY A 559 20.79 -3.21 -11.76
CA GLY A 559 21.70 -2.84 -10.67
C GLY A 559 23.12 -2.46 -11.11
N LYS A 560 23.36 -2.27 -12.41
CA LYS A 560 24.68 -1.85 -12.93
C LYS A 560 25.23 -0.63 -12.15
N PRO A 561 26.47 -0.70 -11.59
CA PRO A 561 27.09 0.43 -10.91
C PRO A 561 27.20 1.66 -11.82
N ALA A 562 27.08 2.85 -11.23
CA ALA A 562 27.32 4.10 -11.96
C ALA A 562 28.80 4.17 -12.37
N VAL A 563 29.06 4.44 -13.65
CA VAL A 563 30.39 4.64 -14.21
C VAL A 563 30.44 6.09 -14.71
N ALA A 564 31.49 6.82 -14.36
CA ALA A 564 31.68 8.19 -14.84
C ALA A 564 31.75 8.21 -16.37
N ALA A 565 31.26 9.28 -17.00
CA ALA A 565 31.08 9.36 -18.45
C ALA A 565 32.40 9.21 -19.24
N ASP A 566 33.54 9.47 -18.60
CA ASP A 566 34.91 9.31 -19.11
C ASP A 566 35.46 7.88 -18.98
N GLN A 567 34.77 6.99 -18.27
CA GLN A 567 35.18 5.59 -18.03
C GLN A 567 34.30 4.55 -18.75
N VAL A 568 33.44 4.97 -19.69
CA VAL A 568 32.56 4.06 -20.44
C VAL A 568 33.36 3.22 -21.43
N ILE A 569 33.75 2.00 -21.01
CA ILE A 569 34.48 1.07 -21.87
C ILE A 569 33.49 0.12 -22.55
N THR A 570 33.49 0.14 -23.88
CA THR A 570 32.69 -0.74 -24.72
C THR A 570 33.37 -2.12 -24.80
N PRO A 571 32.78 -3.20 -24.26
CA PRO A 571 33.23 -4.55 -24.57
C PRO A 571 33.05 -4.82 -26.06
N GLN A 572 33.88 -5.72 -26.60
CA GLN A 572 33.59 -6.31 -27.90
C GLN A 572 32.50 -7.37 -27.73
N ALA A 573 31.40 -7.24 -28.47
CA ALA A 573 30.45 -8.33 -28.66
C ALA A 573 30.85 -9.11 -29.92
N ALA A 574 30.64 -10.42 -29.88
CA ALA A 574 30.75 -11.26 -31.04
C ALA A 574 29.70 -10.87 -32.08
N VAL A 575 30.00 -11.13 -33.35
CA VAL A 575 29.09 -10.91 -34.49
C VAL A 575 28.01 -12.01 -34.54
N ILE A 576 27.23 -12.14 -33.46
CA ILE A 576 26.01 -12.96 -33.38
C ILE A 576 24.85 -12.13 -32.82
N SER A 577 23.67 -12.23 -33.44
CA SER A 577 22.40 -11.78 -32.89
C SER A 577 21.68 -12.93 -32.17
N ILE A 578 21.03 -12.63 -31.05
CA ILE A 578 20.23 -13.58 -30.26
C ILE A 578 18.79 -13.06 -30.24
N ASN A 579 17.90 -13.74 -30.96
CA ASN A 579 16.49 -13.37 -31.10
C ASN A 579 15.56 -14.35 -30.37
N ASP A 580 14.35 -13.88 -30.06
CA ASP A 580 13.29 -14.71 -29.49
C ASP A 580 12.48 -15.41 -30.57
N LYS A 581 12.20 -16.69 -30.35
CA LYS A 581 11.39 -17.55 -31.22
C LYS A 581 9.93 -17.09 -31.30
N SER A 582 9.52 -16.11 -30.50
CA SER A 582 8.16 -15.56 -30.45
C SER A 582 7.96 -14.23 -31.17
N ASP A 583 8.98 -13.61 -31.78
CA ASP A 583 8.83 -12.37 -32.55
C ASP A 583 9.22 -12.56 -34.02
N ALA A 584 8.53 -13.47 -34.69
CA ALA A 584 8.35 -13.37 -36.14
C ALA A 584 7.14 -12.46 -36.44
N THR A 585 7.13 -11.23 -35.94
CA THR A 585 6.27 -10.15 -36.46
C THR A 585 6.85 -8.77 -36.10
N LEU A 586 6.95 -7.91 -37.12
CA LEU A 586 7.13 -6.44 -37.08
C LEU A 586 8.57 -5.89 -37.14
N PHE A 587 9.27 -6.20 -38.23
CA PHE A 587 9.95 -5.13 -38.96
C PHE A 587 9.17 -4.88 -40.25
N LEU A 588 8.16 -4.02 -40.18
CA LEU A 588 7.56 -3.47 -41.39
C LEU A 588 8.61 -2.57 -42.02
N THR A 589 9.11 -2.96 -43.18
CA THR A 589 9.85 -2.04 -44.04
C THR A 589 8.90 -0.91 -44.43
N SER A 590 9.41 0.31 -44.59
CA SER A 590 8.62 1.48 -45.00
C SER A 590 7.94 1.34 -46.37
N ALA A 591 8.17 0.23 -47.08
CA ALA A 591 7.51 -0.13 -48.33
C ALA A 591 6.17 -0.89 -48.14
N GLU A 592 5.90 -1.48 -46.97
CA GLU A 592 4.65 -2.25 -46.70
C GLU A 592 3.54 -1.44 -46.01
N LEU A 593 3.84 -0.23 -45.54
CA LEU A 593 2.87 0.67 -44.90
C LEU A 593 1.86 1.32 -45.88
N VAL A 594 2.00 1.09 -47.19
CA VAL A 594 1.08 1.63 -48.21
C VAL A 594 0.00 0.62 -48.63
N ALA A 595 0.13 -0.67 -48.30
CA ALA A 595 -0.78 -1.71 -48.77
C ALA A 595 -1.92 -2.10 -47.79
N TYR A 596 -1.92 -1.57 -46.56
CA TYR A 596 -2.86 -1.99 -45.50
C TYR A 596 -3.94 -0.97 -45.14
N SER A 597 -4.19 0.05 -45.98
CA SER A 597 -5.27 1.03 -45.72
C SER A 597 -6.61 0.66 -46.35
N THR A 598 -6.77 -0.51 -46.98
CA THR A 598 -8.04 -0.91 -47.61
C THR A 598 -8.29 -2.42 -47.56
N ALA A 599 -8.75 -2.94 -46.42
CA ALA A 599 -9.63 -4.12 -46.40
C ALA A 599 -10.19 -4.40 -44.99
N ASP A 600 -11.50 -4.18 -44.90
CA ASP A 600 -12.55 -4.88 -44.15
C ASP A 600 -12.28 -5.50 -42.76
N SER A 601 -13.20 -5.15 -41.86
CA SER A 601 -13.20 -5.52 -40.45
C SER A 601 -13.94 -6.83 -40.28
N THR A 602 -13.25 -7.97 -40.24
CA THR A 602 -13.70 -9.22 -39.57
C THR A 602 -12.69 -10.36 -39.79
N VAL A 603 -11.68 -10.44 -38.93
CA VAL A 603 -10.93 -11.70 -38.75
C VAL A 603 -10.81 -11.99 -37.25
N LYS A 604 -11.54 -13.03 -36.81
CA LYS A 604 -11.39 -13.62 -35.48
C LYS A 604 -10.04 -14.36 -35.43
N LEU A 605 -9.15 -13.89 -34.57
CA LEU A 605 -7.93 -14.61 -34.18
C LEU A 605 -8.31 -15.91 -33.44
N PRO A 606 -7.78 -17.09 -33.83
CA PRO A 606 -8.00 -18.32 -33.08
C PRO A 606 -7.27 -18.27 -31.73
N ALA A 607 -7.93 -18.81 -30.72
CA ALA A 607 -7.46 -18.89 -29.34
C ALA A 607 -6.12 -19.64 -29.24
N LYS A 608 -5.15 -18.96 -28.60
CA LYS A 608 -3.80 -19.45 -28.31
C LYS A 608 -3.87 -20.42 -27.12
N SER A 609 -3.57 -21.70 -27.34
CA SER A 609 -3.24 -22.64 -26.26
C SER A 609 -2.05 -23.53 -26.64
N ALA A 610 -0.88 -23.23 -26.08
CA ALA A 610 0.17 -24.16 -25.64
C ALA A 610 1.37 -23.32 -25.14
N GLY A 611 1.84 -23.58 -23.92
CA GLY A 611 2.73 -22.71 -23.13
C GLY A 611 3.94 -22.13 -23.87
N SER A 612 3.99 -20.80 -23.98
CA SER A 612 5.14 -20.04 -24.44
C SER A 612 6.14 -19.90 -23.29
N VAL A 613 7.24 -20.65 -23.32
CA VAL A 613 8.41 -20.44 -22.44
C VAL A 613 9.24 -19.32 -23.07
N ASN A 614 9.10 -18.10 -22.56
CA ASN A 614 9.79 -16.90 -23.05
C ASN A 614 11.30 -16.93 -22.75
N ILE A 615 12.11 -16.35 -23.63
CA ILE A 615 13.55 -16.12 -23.40
C ILE A 615 13.70 -14.94 -22.40
N GLU A 616 14.51 -15.10 -21.34
CA GLU A 616 14.85 -14.01 -20.42
C GLU A 616 16.09 -13.27 -20.94
N SER A 617 15.95 -12.00 -21.34
CA SER A 617 17.08 -11.15 -21.69
C SER A 617 17.79 -10.68 -20.41
N LEU A 618 19.02 -11.16 -20.18
CA LEU A 618 19.79 -10.83 -18.97
C LEU A 618 20.57 -9.52 -19.14
N VAL A 619 21.12 -9.28 -20.32
CA VAL A 619 21.94 -8.11 -20.64
C VAL A 619 21.55 -7.60 -22.02
N GLN A 620 21.31 -6.30 -22.13
CA GLN A 620 20.91 -5.63 -23.36
C GLN A 620 21.89 -4.52 -23.75
N SER A 621 21.89 -4.12 -25.01
CA SER A 621 22.51 -2.89 -25.47
C SER A 621 21.62 -1.68 -25.15
N MET A 622 22.16 -0.46 -25.21
CA MET A 622 21.33 0.75 -25.16
C MET A 622 20.30 0.85 -26.29
N LEU A 623 20.52 0.12 -27.39
CA LEU A 623 19.60 0.02 -28.52
C LEU A 623 18.55 -1.08 -28.32
N GLY A 624 18.47 -1.68 -27.13
CA GLY A 624 17.49 -2.72 -26.78
C GLY A 624 17.83 -4.13 -27.29
N GLN A 625 18.98 -4.32 -27.93
CA GLN A 625 19.37 -5.63 -28.45
C GLN A 625 19.86 -6.55 -27.33
N THR A 626 19.41 -7.81 -27.34
CA THR A 626 19.85 -8.83 -26.37
C THR A 626 21.29 -9.26 -26.65
N LEU A 627 22.16 -9.10 -25.64
CA LEU A 627 23.58 -9.50 -25.67
C LEU A 627 23.83 -10.79 -24.87
N VAL A 628 23.04 -11.02 -23.82
CA VAL A 628 23.06 -12.25 -23.03
C VAL A 628 21.63 -12.70 -22.80
N ALA A 629 21.31 -13.94 -23.20
CA ALA A 629 19.98 -14.51 -23.11
C ALA A 629 20.00 -15.79 -22.28
N LYS A 630 18.94 -16.00 -21.50
CA LYS A 630 18.73 -17.20 -20.68
C LYS A 630 17.46 -17.93 -21.09
N LYS A 631 17.54 -19.26 -21.08
CA LYS A 631 16.40 -20.15 -21.24
C LYS A 631 16.49 -21.32 -20.26
N SER A 632 15.39 -21.62 -19.58
CA SER A 632 15.33 -22.76 -18.66
C SER A 632 15.18 -24.08 -19.43
N LEU A 633 15.88 -25.11 -18.96
CA LEU A 633 15.79 -26.47 -19.51
C LEU A 633 15.83 -27.47 -18.35
N GLY A 634 14.71 -28.15 -18.10
CA GLY A 634 14.51 -28.95 -16.88
C GLY A 634 14.65 -28.10 -15.62
N ALA A 635 15.42 -28.57 -14.64
CA ALA A 635 15.75 -27.80 -13.43
C ALA A 635 16.93 -26.82 -13.64
N GLY A 636 17.63 -26.89 -14.78
CA GLY A 636 18.79 -26.06 -15.08
C GLY A 636 18.47 -24.93 -16.05
N SER A 637 19.51 -24.25 -16.51
CA SER A 637 19.37 -23.19 -17.49
C SER A 637 20.52 -23.18 -18.50
N VAL A 638 20.20 -22.79 -19.73
CA VAL A 638 21.16 -22.52 -20.78
C VAL A 638 21.21 -21.00 -20.96
N VAL A 639 22.42 -20.45 -20.94
CA VAL A 639 22.70 -19.03 -21.15
C VAL A 639 23.65 -18.88 -22.32
N ILE A 640 23.29 -18.04 -23.28
CA ILE A 640 24.16 -17.68 -24.40
C ILE A 640 24.60 -16.24 -24.21
N SER A 641 25.92 -16.01 -24.24
CA SER A 641 26.53 -14.69 -24.18
C SER A 641 27.22 -14.37 -25.50
N ALA A 642 26.82 -13.28 -26.15
CA ALA A 642 27.56 -12.68 -27.25
C ALA A 642 28.72 -11.80 -26.74
N LEU A 643 28.78 -11.49 -25.44
CA LEU A 643 29.88 -10.75 -24.82
C LEU A 643 31.06 -11.69 -24.56
N ASN A 644 31.97 -11.79 -25.53
CA ASN A 644 33.12 -12.71 -25.46
C ASN A 644 34.38 -12.07 -24.86
N GLN A 645 34.39 -10.75 -24.67
CA GLN A 645 35.51 -10.00 -24.08
C GLN A 645 35.03 -8.96 -23.06
N THR A 646 34.88 -9.38 -21.81
CA THR A 646 34.53 -8.52 -20.68
C THR A 646 35.73 -8.14 -19.82
N TYR A 647 36.88 -8.82 -19.98
CA TYR A 647 38.12 -8.52 -19.27
C TYR A 647 38.61 -7.05 -19.36
N PRO A 648 38.37 -6.26 -20.45
CA PRO A 648 38.79 -4.86 -20.48
C PRO A 648 38.12 -4.03 -19.38
N TRP A 649 36.89 -4.35 -18.99
CA TRP A 649 36.22 -3.71 -17.85
C TRP A 649 37.00 -3.87 -16.56
N ALA A 650 37.68 -4.99 -16.38
CA ALA A 650 38.44 -5.24 -15.17
C ALA A 650 39.81 -4.52 -15.16
N LEU A 651 40.28 -4.05 -16.33
CA LEU A 651 41.57 -3.37 -16.51
C LEU A 651 41.41 -1.85 -16.59
N GLN A 652 40.30 -1.39 -17.17
CA GLN A 652 40.09 0.01 -17.54
C GLN A 652 38.92 0.66 -16.77
N ALA A 653 37.96 -0.13 -16.25
CA ALA A 653 36.84 0.39 -15.47
C ALA A 653 37.07 0.17 -13.96
N ASN A 654 36.16 0.68 -13.14
CA ASN A 654 36.13 0.34 -11.71
C ASN A 654 35.99 -1.20 -11.55
N THR A 655 36.79 -1.78 -10.65
CA THR A 655 36.76 -3.23 -10.31
C THR A 655 35.36 -3.70 -9.90
N GLU A 656 34.55 -2.82 -9.33
CA GLU A 656 33.15 -3.08 -8.98
C GLU A 656 32.28 -3.40 -10.20
N PHE A 657 32.56 -2.80 -11.36
CA PHE A 657 31.76 -3.00 -12.58
C PHE A 657 31.89 -4.42 -13.14
N TYR A 658 33.12 -4.90 -13.32
CA TYR A 658 33.39 -6.29 -13.75
C TYR A 658 32.86 -7.31 -12.74
N SER A 659 33.05 -7.03 -11.44
CA SER A 659 32.58 -7.92 -10.37
C SER A 659 31.06 -8.03 -10.34
N HIS A 660 30.35 -6.90 -10.50
CA HIS A 660 28.89 -6.89 -10.53
C HIS A 660 28.34 -7.65 -11.74
N TYR A 661 28.95 -7.51 -12.92
CA TYR A 661 28.54 -8.24 -14.12
C TYR A 661 28.61 -9.76 -13.89
N TRP A 662 29.76 -10.28 -13.45
CA TRP A 662 29.94 -11.72 -13.26
C TRP A 662 29.13 -12.28 -12.10
N GLN A 663 28.96 -11.53 -11.01
CA GLN A 663 28.03 -11.90 -9.93
C GLN A 663 26.60 -12.04 -10.45
N TYR A 664 26.13 -11.06 -11.23
CA TYR A 664 24.79 -11.07 -11.80
C TYR A 664 24.60 -12.28 -12.73
N ILE A 665 25.50 -12.48 -13.70
CA ILE A 665 25.42 -13.60 -14.64
C ILE A 665 25.46 -14.95 -13.90
N LEU A 666 26.42 -15.17 -13.00
CA LEU A 666 26.54 -16.43 -12.27
C LEU A 666 25.34 -16.65 -11.34
N SER A 667 24.79 -15.61 -10.72
CA SER A 667 23.57 -15.74 -9.89
C SER A 667 22.35 -16.20 -10.69
N LYS A 668 22.31 -15.86 -11.99
CA LYS A 668 21.21 -16.21 -12.90
C LYS A 668 21.42 -17.55 -13.59
N THR A 669 22.67 -17.98 -13.79
CA THR A 669 23.01 -19.23 -14.49
C THR A 669 23.22 -20.41 -13.55
N SER A 670 23.76 -20.20 -12.35
CA SER A 670 24.11 -21.29 -11.42
C SER A 670 22.92 -22.16 -11.07
N ARG A 671 23.18 -23.46 -10.88
CA ARG A 671 22.21 -24.47 -10.45
C ARG A 671 21.34 -23.92 -9.30
N SER A 672 20.03 -23.79 -9.56
CA SER A 672 19.10 -23.12 -8.66
C SER A 672 18.60 -23.99 -7.50
N ASP A 673 18.90 -25.30 -7.50
CA ASP A 673 18.25 -26.28 -6.62
C ASP A 673 19.24 -27.26 -5.95
N SER A 674 20.06 -26.82 -5.01
CA SER A 674 20.69 -27.80 -4.10
C SER A 674 21.00 -27.29 -2.70
N GLU A 675 21.11 -25.97 -2.51
CA GLU A 675 21.45 -25.43 -1.19
C GLU A 675 20.25 -24.80 -0.51
N THR A 676 20.15 -25.07 0.79
CA THR A 676 19.19 -24.38 1.64
C THR A 676 19.54 -22.90 1.65
N ARG A 677 18.57 -22.02 1.38
CA ARG A 677 18.79 -20.56 1.42
C ARG A 677 17.61 -19.84 2.03
N TRP A 678 17.91 -18.81 2.83
CA TRP A 678 16.89 -17.94 3.40
C TRP A 678 16.34 -16.98 2.34
N LEU A 679 15.02 -16.75 2.36
CA LEU A 679 14.40 -15.71 1.55
C LEU A 679 14.74 -14.33 2.15
N LEU A 680 15.12 -13.38 1.30
CA LEU A 680 15.44 -12.03 1.73
C LEU A 680 14.14 -11.27 2.07
N PRO A 681 14.13 -10.46 3.15
CA PRO A 681 13.01 -9.57 3.44
C PRO A 681 12.87 -8.50 2.35
N MET A 682 11.65 -8.06 2.10
CA MET A 682 11.40 -6.98 1.14
C MET A 682 12.09 -5.69 1.58
N PRO A 683 12.80 -4.98 0.68
CA PRO A 683 13.50 -3.73 1.01
C PRO A 683 12.62 -2.63 1.63
N SER A 684 11.35 -2.56 1.22
CA SER A 684 10.37 -1.57 1.66
C SER A 684 9.59 -1.95 2.92
N LEU A 685 9.83 -3.13 3.49
CA LEU A 685 9.14 -3.57 4.71
C LEU A 685 9.96 -3.19 5.95
N LEU A 686 9.32 -2.50 6.90
CA LEU A 686 9.90 -2.20 8.21
C LEU A 686 9.60 -3.36 9.19
N THR A 687 10.64 -4.08 9.61
CA THR A 687 10.54 -5.18 10.58
C THR A 687 10.64 -4.65 12.01
N GLN A 688 9.52 -4.60 12.73
CA GLN A 688 9.47 -4.07 14.10
C GLN A 688 9.42 -5.16 15.17
N VAL A 689 9.84 -4.83 16.38
CA VAL A 689 9.61 -5.62 17.58
C VAL A 689 8.12 -5.77 17.88
N ASN A 690 7.78 -6.80 18.68
CA ASN A 690 6.41 -7.13 19.09
C ASN A 690 5.42 -7.41 17.95
N HIS A 691 5.89 -7.53 16.71
CA HIS A 691 5.12 -7.93 15.54
C HIS A 691 5.63 -9.28 15.02
N TYR A 692 4.71 -10.19 14.71
CA TYR A 692 5.06 -11.46 14.07
C TYR A 692 5.57 -11.20 12.65
N GLN A 693 6.70 -11.81 12.31
CA GLN A 693 7.28 -11.77 10.97
C GLN A 693 7.39 -13.19 10.43
N ASP A 694 7.00 -13.37 9.17
CA ASP A 694 7.20 -14.64 8.47
C ASP A 694 8.65 -14.73 7.97
N ILE A 695 9.33 -15.80 8.39
CA ILE A 695 10.71 -16.08 8.02
C ILE A 695 10.70 -17.39 7.25
N CYS A 696 11.09 -17.30 5.98
CA CYS A 696 11.01 -18.41 5.04
C CYS A 696 12.37 -18.76 4.46
N LEU A 697 12.55 -20.03 4.13
CA LEU A 697 13.69 -20.55 3.39
C LEU A 697 13.22 -21.45 2.25
N LEU A 698 14.11 -21.65 1.28
CA LEU A 698 13.99 -22.67 0.26
C LEU A 698 15.01 -23.77 0.58
N SER A 699 14.59 -25.03 0.53
CA SER A 699 15.43 -26.19 0.79
C SER A 699 14.94 -27.40 -0.01
N PRO A 700 15.85 -28.18 -0.61
CA PRO A 700 15.50 -29.48 -1.18
C PRO A 700 15.30 -30.56 -0.11
N LEU A 701 15.75 -30.31 1.13
CA LEU A 701 15.58 -31.25 2.23
C LEU A 701 14.15 -31.16 2.78
N ALA A 702 13.54 -32.32 3.02
CA ALA A 702 12.21 -32.42 3.62
C ALA A 702 12.18 -31.81 5.03
N THR A 703 13.25 -32.01 5.81
CA THR A 703 13.35 -31.56 7.20
C THR A 703 14.52 -30.58 7.36
N VAL A 704 14.22 -29.37 7.84
CA VAL A 704 15.21 -28.36 8.20
C VAL A 704 14.89 -27.84 9.61
N HIS A 705 15.90 -27.81 10.47
CA HIS A 705 15.76 -27.42 11.86
C HIS A 705 16.31 -26.02 12.09
N VAL A 706 15.54 -25.19 12.80
CA VAL A 706 15.93 -23.83 13.21
C VAL A 706 15.59 -23.68 14.68
N LYS A 707 16.57 -23.32 15.51
CA LYS A 707 16.41 -23.30 16.98
C LYS A 707 15.31 -22.35 17.46
N GLN A 708 15.16 -21.20 16.79
CA GLN A 708 14.28 -20.11 17.24
C GLN A 708 12.88 -20.15 16.60
N ILE A 709 12.65 -21.00 15.59
CA ILE A 709 11.44 -20.95 14.77
C ILE A 709 11.02 -22.38 14.41
N LEU A 710 9.73 -22.68 14.58
CA LEU A 710 9.15 -23.88 14.00
C LEU A 710 8.81 -23.64 12.53
N LEU A 711 9.50 -24.34 11.63
CA LEU A 711 9.25 -24.28 10.20
C LEU A 711 8.11 -25.22 9.81
N THR A 712 7.29 -24.75 8.87
CA THR A 712 6.19 -25.52 8.26
C THR A 712 6.31 -25.45 6.74
N PRO A 713 6.10 -26.55 6.02
CA PRO A 713 6.13 -26.55 4.56
C PRO A 713 5.01 -25.67 4.01
N TYR A 714 5.30 -24.93 2.94
CA TYR A 714 4.34 -24.06 2.29
C TYR A 714 3.40 -24.87 1.39
N PRO A 715 2.06 -24.74 1.50
CA PRO A 715 1.12 -25.62 0.79
C PRO A 715 1.24 -25.64 -0.74
N LEU A 716 1.72 -24.54 -1.33
CA LEU A 716 1.79 -24.35 -2.79
C LEU A 716 3.21 -24.50 -3.36
N GLU A 717 4.24 -24.59 -2.51
CA GLU A 717 5.65 -24.61 -2.92
C GLU A 717 6.40 -25.66 -2.10
N GLN A 718 6.64 -26.83 -2.68
CA GLN A 718 7.11 -28.02 -1.94
C GLN A 718 8.51 -27.85 -1.32
N ASN A 719 9.37 -27.00 -1.90
CA ASN A 719 10.71 -26.70 -1.39
C ASN A 719 10.74 -25.48 -0.46
N LYS A 720 9.60 -24.86 -0.16
CA LYS A 720 9.53 -23.66 0.68
C LYS A 720 9.04 -24.02 2.06
N GLN A 721 9.75 -23.55 3.08
CA GLN A 721 9.38 -23.73 4.47
C GLN A 721 9.39 -22.38 5.17
N CYS A 722 8.34 -22.08 5.92
CA CYS A 722 8.15 -20.81 6.60
C CYS A 722 7.80 -21.03 8.07
N GLY A 723 8.22 -20.10 8.93
CA GLY A 723 7.81 -20.06 10.31
C GLY A 723 7.67 -18.63 10.81
N ARG A 724 6.91 -18.47 11.89
CA ARG A 724 6.61 -17.17 12.50
C ARG A 724 7.59 -16.88 13.62
N PHE A 725 8.19 -15.69 13.57
CA PHE A 725 9.11 -15.22 14.60
C PHE A 725 8.63 -13.90 15.22
N LEU A 726 8.85 -13.73 16.51
CA LEU A 726 8.48 -12.53 17.27
C LEU A 726 9.69 -12.03 18.06
N ALA A 727 10.27 -10.91 17.61
CA ALA A 727 11.34 -10.24 18.34
C ALA A 727 10.76 -9.44 19.53
N ARG A 728 11.33 -9.63 20.72
CA ARG A 728 10.94 -8.90 21.94
C ARG A 728 11.77 -7.65 22.21
N GLN A 729 12.95 -7.56 21.60
CA GLN A 729 13.92 -6.49 21.76
C GLN A 729 14.47 -6.12 20.39
N ALA A 730 14.82 -4.85 20.20
CA ALA A 730 15.40 -4.36 18.96
C ALA A 730 16.84 -4.87 18.81
N GLY A 731 17.28 -5.09 17.58
CA GLY A 731 18.64 -5.56 17.28
C GLY A 731 18.72 -6.66 16.23
N TRP A 732 19.94 -7.19 16.09
CA TRP A 732 20.26 -8.28 15.17
C TRP A 732 19.90 -9.65 15.74
N PHE A 733 19.17 -10.44 14.95
CA PHE A 733 18.87 -11.85 15.23
C PHE A 733 19.43 -12.72 14.12
N GLU A 734 20.18 -13.76 14.48
CA GLU A 734 20.77 -14.71 13.54
C GLU A 734 19.96 -16.02 13.50
N PHE A 735 19.55 -16.42 12.30
CA PHE A 735 18.83 -17.64 12.00
C PHE A 735 19.77 -18.63 11.33
N LYS A 736 19.88 -19.82 11.93
CA LYS A 736 20.72 -20.92 11.44
C LYS A 736 19.82 -22.09 11.06
N ALA A 737 19.84 -22.44 9.79
CA ALA A 737 19.18 -23.63 9.25
C ALA A 737 20.16 -24.80 9.33
N MET A 738 19.74 -25.88 9.98
CA MET A 738 20.53 -27.09 10.18
C MET A 738 19.79 -28.31 9.66
N ASN A 739 20.51 -29.32 9.17
CA ASN A 739 19.93 -30.61 8.87
C ASN A 739 19.74 -31.45 10.15
N GLU A 740 19.21 -32.67 9.99
CA GLU A 740 19.01 -33.62 11.10
C GLU A 740 20.31 -33.95 11.85
N LYS A 741 21.45 -33.96 11.13
CA LYS A 741 22.79 -34.19 11.68
C LYS A 741 23.44 -32.95 12.31
N GLN A 742 22.67 -31.87 12.52
CA GLN A 742 23.16 -30.58 13.07
C GLN A 742 24.25 -29.90 12.23
N ILE A 743 24.36 -30.23 10.94
CA ILE A 743 25.26 -29.55 10.02
C ILE A 743 24.58 -28.25 9.59
N LEU A 744 25.31 -27.13 9.69
CA LEU A 744 24.85 -25.82 9.24
C LEU A 744 24.68 -25.83 7.72
N LEU A 745 23.44 -25.60 7.27
CA LEU A 745 23.08 -25.50 5.86
C LEU A 745 23.11 -24.04 5.38
N ALA A 746 22.55 -23.13 6.18
CA ALA A 746 22.47 -21.71 5.84
C ALA A 746 22.36 -20.83 7.07
N LYS A 747 22.89 -19.61 6.97
CA LYS A 747 22.73 -18.57 7.99
C LYS A 747 22.18 -17.28 7.38
N GLN A 748 21.37 -16.56 8.14
CA GLN A 748 20.93 -15.20 7.80
C GLN A 748 20.76 -14.39 9.08
N ALA A 749 21.15 -13.11 9.04
CA ALA A 749 20.85 -12.16 10.10
C ALA A 749 19.73 -11.22 9.65
N ARG A 750 18.83 -10.86 10.58
CA ARG A 750 17.80 -9.84 10.37
C ARG A 750 17.79 -8.86 11.52
N TYR A 751 17.60 -7.58 11.21
CA TYR A 751 17.45 -6.54 12.21
C TYR A 751 15.97 -6.26 12.49
N PHE A 752 15.63 -6.10 13.76
CA PHE A 752 14.29 -5.70 14.21
C PHE A 752 14.38 -4.33 14.87
N TYR A 753 13.58 -3.39 14.39
CA TYR A 753 13.53 -2.00 14.84
C TYR A 753 12.63 -1.82 16.05
N ASP A 754 12.92 -0.79 16.84
CA ASP A 754 12.03 -0.38 17.92
C ASP A 754 10.71 0.19 17.35
N GLU A 755 9.67 0.25 18.18
CA GLU A 755 8.39 0.86 17.79
C GLU A 755 8.52 2.37 17.57
N LYS A 756 9.55 3.00 18.16
CA LYS A 756 9.84 4.43 18.04
C LYS A 756 10.72 4.81 16.84
N ASP A 757 11.31 3.84 16.15
CA ASP A 757 12.13 4.12 14.97
C ASP A 757 11.25 4.46 13.76
N PHE A 758 11.69 5.37 12.89
CA PHE A 758 10.99 5.73 11.65
C PHE A 758 9.54 6.21 11.84
N LEU A 759 9.24 7.05 12.84
CA LEU A 759 7.89 7.54 13.11
C LEU A 759 7.23 8.21 11.89
N ALA A 760 8.00 9.03 11.15
CA ALA A 760 7.53 9.68 9.94
C ALA A 760 7.12 8.66 8.87
N TRP A 761 7.92 7.61 8.66
CA TRP A 761 7.59 6.54 7.71
C TRP A 761 6.38 5.71 8.16
N GLN A 762 6.29 5.38 9.45
CA GLN A 762 5.14 4.67 10.00
C GLN A 762 3.84 5.46 9.79
N GLN A 763 3.86 6.77 10.06
CA GLN A 763 2.73 7.66 9.82
C GLN A 763 2.40 7.76 8.32
N ALA A 764 3.41 7.94 7.46
CA ALA A 764 3.24 7.97 6.00
C ALA A 764 2.48 6.74 5.49
N ASN A 765 2.88 5.55 5.95
CA ASN A 765 2.26 4.29 5.58
C ASN A 765 0.80 4.21 6.06
N LYS A 766 0.52 4.58 7.33
CA LYS A 766 -0.85 4.61 7.88
C LYS A 766 -1.73 5.62 7.13
N HIS A 767 -1.22 6.80 6.80
CA HIS A 767 -1.90 7.80 5.97
C HIS A 767 -2.25 7.25 4.60
N LEU A 768 -1.27 6.66 3.90
CA LEU A 768 -1.43 6.13 2.55
C LEU A 768 -2.47 5.01 2.52
N VAL A 769 -2.39 4.06 3.47
CA VAL A 769 -3.36 2.96 3.57
C VAL A 769 -4.75 3.49 3.92
N SER A 770 -4.87 4.38 4.90
CA SER A 770 -6.17 4.90 5.35
C SER A 770 -6.87 5.74 4.28
N LYS A 771 -6.11 6.52 3.50
CA LYS A 771 -6.65 7.23 2.33
C LYS A 771 -7.24 6.25 1.30
N ARG A 772 -6.53 5.16 0.97
CA ARG A 772 -7.02 4.13 0.03
C ARG A 772 -8.35 3.52 0.48
N TRP A 773 -8.48 3.20 1.78
CA TRP A 773 -9.71 2.63 2.34
C TRP A 773 -10.86 3.62 2.45
N SER A 774 -10.58 4.92 2.57
CA SER A 774 -11.61 5.97 2.63
C SER A 774 -12.28 6.28 1.28
N VAL A 775 -11.59 6.02 0.16
CA VAL A 775 -12.06 6.38 -1.20
C VAL A 775 -12.94 5.30 -1.82
N GLY A 776 -12.92 4.05 -1.32
CA GLY A 776 -13.95 3.08 -1.68
C GLY A 776 -13.61 1.62 -1.44
N ALA A 777 -14.51 0.92 -0.74
CA ALA A 777 -14.77 -0.51 -0.88
C ALA A 777 -15.35 -0.89 -2.27
N LEU A 778 -14.98 -0.13 -3.32
CA LEU A 778 -15.35 -0.33 -4.73
C LEU A 778 -14.17 -0.84 -5.56
N ALA A 779 -13.17 -1.47 -4.92
CA ALA A 779 -12.00 -2.04 -5.58
C ALA A 779 -11.63 -3.42 -4.99
N LEU A 780 -12.62 -4.29 -4.78
CA LEU A 780 -12.34 -5.73 -4.75
C LEU A 780 -12.09 -6.20 -6.20
N GLY A 781 -10.89 -5.91 -6.69
CA GLY A 781 -10.32 -6.50 -7.90
C GLY A 781 -10.77 -5.84 -9.21
N LEU A 782 -9.85 -5.08 -9.81
CA LEU A 782 -9.49 -4.99 -11.24
C LEU A 782 -9.23 -3.53 -11.67
N THR A 783 -7.98 -3.34 -12.11
CA THR A 783 -7.46 -2.38 -13.10
C THR A 783 -7.81 -0.89 -13.01
N GLU A 784 -6.74 -0.09 -12.95
CA GLU A 784 -6.69 1.34 -13.26
C GLU A 784 -7.35 1.66 -14.61
N HIS A 785 -8.50 2.33 -14.59
CA HIS A 785 -8.84 3.29 -15.64
C HIS A 785 -9.82 4.36 -15.17
N ASN A 786 -9.66 5.52 -15.81
CA ASN A 786 -10.19 6.83 -15.48
C ASN A 786 -11.73 6.97 -15.50
N ASP A 787 -12.13 8.07 -14.85
CA ASP A 787 -13.32 8.91 -15.03
C ASP A 787 -14.68 8.48 -14.48
N GLY A 788 -15.35 9.48 -13.92
CA GLY A 788 -16.80 9.54 -13.79
C GLY A 788 -17.29 9.48 -12.35
N MET A 789 -17.61 10.66 -11.79
CA MET A 789 -18.48 10.75 -10.63
C MET A 789 -19.84 10.12 -10.95
N VAL A 790 -20.17 9.03 -10.26
CA VAL A 790 -21.53 8.48 -10.24
C VAL A 790 -21.93 8.29 -8.79
N GLU A 791 -22.78 9.21 -8.31
CA GLU A 791 -23.51 9.06 -7.05
C GLU A 791 -24.57 7.97 -7.20
N HIS A 792 -24.28 6.77 -6.67
CA HIS A 792 -25.33 5.77 -6.47
C HIS A 792 -26.01 5.98 -5.11
N ASN A 793 -27.24 6.50 -5.17
CA ASN A 793 -28.16 6.62 -4.05
C ASN A 793 -28.58 5.22 -3.55
N VAL A 794 -27.94 4.73 -2.49
CA VAL A 794 -28.44 3.60 -1.70
C VAL A 794 -29.18 4.18 -0.50
N GLN A 795 -30.51 4.10 -0.53
CA GLN A 795 -31.36 4.39 0.63
C GLN A 795 -31.13 3.33 1.70
N ALA A 796 -30.17 3.59 2.60
CA ALA A 796 -30.10 2.92 3.89
C ALA A 796 -31.23 3.42 4.78
N ASN A 797 -31.87 2.49 5.51
CA ASN A 797 -32.96 2.78 6.44
C ASN A 797 -32.52 3.83 7.47
N ALA A 798 -32.78 5.09 7.16
CA ALA A 798 -32.44 6.21 8.01
C ALA A 798 -33.38 6.27 9.21
N MET A 799 -32.79 6.42 10.40
CA MET A 799 -33.55 6.71 11.61
C MET A 799 -34.31 8.03 11.42
N LYS A 800 -35.63 7.99 11.64
CA LYS A 800 -36.50 9.17 11.63
C LYS A 800 -36.22 9.99 12.89
N ARG A 801 -35.48 11.09 12.78
CA ARG A 801 -35.30 12.05 13.89
C ARG A 801 -36.11 13.31 13.63
N TYR A 802 -36.46 14.03 14.69
CA TYR A 802 -37.20 15.29 14.63
C TYR A 802 -36.25 16.44 15.06
N GLN A 803 -36.13 17.48 14.26
CA GLN A 803 -35.31 18.67 14.53
C GLN A 803 -36.19 19.92 14.63
N ALA A 804 -35.90 20.83 15.56
CA ALA A 804 -36.64 22.07 15.71
C ALA A 804 -36.49 22.97 14.47
N ILE A 805 -37.63 23.46 13.97
CA ILE A 805 -37.68 24.31 12.78
C ILE A 805 -37.20 25.73 13.12
N ASN A 806 -36.53 26.40 12.18
CA ASN A 806 -36.22 27.82 12.29
C ASN A 806 -37.52 28.65 12.24
N LYS A 807 -37.87 29.29 13.36
CA LYS A 807 -39.14 30.01 13.54
C LYS A 807 -39.13 31.46 13.02
N SER A 808 -38.04 31.92 12.40
CA SER A 808 -37.89 33.31 11.93
C SER A 808 -38.92 33.73 10.88
N TYR A 809 -39.28 32.83 9.96
CA TYR A 809 -40.28 33.10 8.92
C TYR A 809 -41.70 33.27 9.47
N LEU A 810 -42.06 32.53 10.52
CA LEU A 810 -43.35 32.68 11.21
C LEU A 810 -43.46 34.05 11.89
N TRP A 811 -42.37 34.53 12.47
CA TRP A 811 -42.30 35.87 13.06
C TRP A 811 -42.43 36.98 11.99
N LEU A 812 -41.75 36.83 10.86
CA LEU A 812 -41.80 37.79 9.75
C LEU A 812 -43.21 37.84 9.13
N LEU A 813 -43.87 36.70 8.96
CA LEU A 813 -45.25 36.63 8.46
C LEU A 813 -46.25 37.27 9.44
N MET A 814 -46.08 37.05 10.74
CA MET A 814 -46.86 37.73 11.78
C MET A 814 -46.65 39.25 11.73
N PHE A 815 -45.40 39.71 11.56
CA PHE A 815 -45.06 41.13 11.49
C PHE A 815 -45.65 41.82 10.26
N ILE A 816 -45.56 41.19 9.08
CA ILE A 816 -46.15 41.71 7.84
C ILE A 816 -47.67 41.81 7.96
N THR A 817 -48.33 40.78 8.50
CA THR A 817 -49.79 40.76 8.63
C THR A 817 -50.30 41.76 9.67
N LEU A 818 -49.60 41.96 10.79
CA LEU A 818 -49.88 43.04 11.75
C LEU A 818 -49.69 44.42 11.13
N SER A 819 -48.63 44.60 10.35
CA SER A 819 -48.35 45.86 9.64
C SER A 819 -49.43 46.16 8.60
N LEU A 820 -49.87 45.15 7.85
CA LEU A 820 -50.98 45.28 6.89
C LEU A 820 -52.30 45.64 7.59
N LEU A 821 -52.65 44.96 8.69
CA LEU A 821 -53.86 45.28 9.47
C LEU A 821 -53.83 46.69 10.06
N TRP A 822 -52.65 47.15 10.48
CA TRP A 822 -52.47 48.51 11.00
C TRP A 822 -52.58 49.56 9.89
N LEU A 823 -51.96 49.33 8.74
CA LEU A 823 -52.00 50.23 7.59
C LEU A 823 -53.43 50.34 7.05
N GLU A 824 -54.13 49.21 6.97
CA GLU A 824 -55.52 49.11 6.52
C GLU A 824 -56.45 49.94 7.42
N ARG A 825 -56.32 49.83 8.76
CA ARG A 825 -57.07 50.67 9.71
C ARG A 825 -56.84 52.17 9.54
N LYS A 826 -55.67 52.57 9.02
CA LYS A 826 -55.31 53.98 8.83
C LYS A 826 -55.77 54.53 7.48
N LEU A 827 -56.00 53.64 6.51
CA LEU A 827 -56.43 53.95 5.14
C LEU A 827 -57.95 53.82 4.93
N ALA A 828 -58.64 53.01 5.75
CA ALA A 828 -60.09 52.87 5.81
C ALA A 828 -60.73 53.79 6.85
#